data_AF-A0A2E1Q574-F1
#
_entry.id   AF-A0A2E1Q574-F1
#
_cell.length_a   1.000
_cell.length_b   1.000
_cell.length_c   1.000
_cell.angle_alpha   90.00
_cell.angle_beta   90.00
_cell.angle_gamma   90.00
#
_symmetry.space_group_name_H-M   'P 1'
#
loop_
_entity.id
_entity.type
_entity.pdbx_description
1 polymer ?
#
loop_
_entity_poly.entity_id
_entity_poly.type
_entity_poly.pdbx_seq_one_letter_code
_entity_poly.pdbx_strand_id
1 'polypeptide(L)'
;TEYAAGFINVADIRSSVTPGNATFPLTCTAAQTLVHSAVTDQFSCTNIAIASSAVSGLGTAAAEDVGTGSGDIPQLDGSGKIPSSLLPSSVGDIKDGGNTTGSAVVIGTNDAQSLQFETNNSPAMTILSGGYVGIGTATPQVGLQVTSGAEIASVYVNSTDNTMSSGLHLFSKFTDTSEGLGSLNPTGNNKGWSLLAVGDSSASTSFQNDLNLAFWNGASWNTSIFAEHTGYVGIGTTAPGSILDINGALSTRGMSAPSTSPAGQGRIYFDSTANKFKVSENNGAYVDLVSAGGGSGDITNGGNTTGSAVVIGTNDAQSLQLETNNSPAMTILSGGNVGIGSSSPTYGLDVWGTGRFTGNLNLTGSGRLVYNSPASSGGQVSSSGSSVVSGTGVSYYGIKLDGYMQTSIGSTNTFYSIYTTNSYRDGGTANNTMYGVYSAPSFLATGSSNKLYGIYSNPSMSGAGTVDVYSGIFMGGNVGIGTTSPGRLLHVNGPMRVTASALPGTPATGDIAVDSGDANKLKWYDGSGWQAAGGSGGGRTSCPAGFSLVGTSGSMEAYCISTNEETSATWLNAVTNCSNKTPAARLCSASEWVHACVKAGTYGISNMTGNWEWVADLGVSNGEVMGNSGCDSFSYNGVTVSYGSRCCFR
;
A
#
# COMPACT_ATOMS: atom_id res chain seq x y z
N THR A 1 96.38 174.10 7.20
CA THR A 1 97.55 173.40 6.62
C THR A 1 97.72 172.13 7.43
N GLU A 2 97.76 170.91 6.92
CA GLU A 2 98.20 170.36 5.63
C GLU A 2 97.56 168.98 5.43
N TYR A 3 97.50 168.55 4.17
CA TYR A 3 96.90 167.33 3.65
C TYR A 3 97.81 166.11 3.92
N ALA A 4 97.27 165.04 4.50
CA ALA A 4 97.91 163.73 4.59
C ALA A 4 97.48 162.87 3.39
N ALA A 5 98.43 162.36 2.60
CA ALA A 5 98.16 161.35 1.56
C ALA A 5 98.31 159.94 2.16
N GLY A 6 97.19 159.19 2.16
CA GLY A 6 97.08 157.79 2.58
C GLY A 6 97.29 156.81 1.42
N PHE A 7 97.54 155.55 1.80
CA PHE A 7 97.81 154.39 0.94
C PHE A 7 96.67 154.08 -0.05
N ILE A 8 97.04 153.63 -1.26
CA ILE A 8 96.14 153.17 -2.32
C ILE A 8 95.54 151.79 -1.95
N ASN A 9 94.21 151.68 -1.89
CA ASN A 9 93.45 150.46 -1.65
C ASN A 9 93.07 149.76 -2.97
N VAL A 10 92.69 148.47 -2.92
CA VAL A 10 92.16 147.73 -4.10
C VAL A 10 90.94 148.43 -4.72
N ALA A 11 90.19 149.20 -3.93
CA ALA A 11 89.09 150.05 -4.40
C ALA A 11 89.56 151.23 -5.29
N ASP A 12 90.83 151.59 -5.26
CA ASP A 12 91.45 152.67 -6.04
C ASP A 12 91.95 152.18 -7.41
N ILE A 13 91.94 150.86 -7.67
CA ILE A 13 92.23 150.28 -8.99
C ILE A 13 90.98 150.42 -9.86
N ARG A 14 91.10 151.19 -10.95
CA ARG A 14 90.02 151.46 -11.93
C ARG A 14 90.37 150.81 -13.27
N SER A 15 89.36 150.36 -14.01
CA SER A 15 89.50 149.87 -15.39
C SER A 15 89.94 150.99 -16.32
N SER A 16 90.92 150.73 -17.20
CA SER A 16 91.34 151.66 -18.26
C SER A 16 90.34 151.74 -19.42
N VAL A 17 89.45 150.75 -19.53
CA VAL A 17 88.43 150.62 -20.59
C VAL A 17 87.12 151.31 -20.19
N THR A 18 86.77 151.29 -18.89
CA THR A 18 85.55 151.94 -18.37
C THR A 18 85.88 152.86 -17.18
N PRO A 19 86.21 154.15 -17.41
CA PRO A 19 86.59 155.09 -16.36
C PRO A 19 85.39 155.41 -15.45
N GLY A 20 85.27 154.69 -14.33
CA GLY A 20 84.21 154.91 -13.33
C GLY A 20 83.86 153.71 -12.45
N ASN A 21 84.13 152.48 -12.91
CA ASN A 21 83.79 151.25 -12.18
C ASN A 21 85.03 150.55 -11.59
N ALA A 22 84.87 149.92 -10.42
CA ALA A 22 85.91 149.12 -9.77
C ALA A 22 86.18 147.82 -10.57
N THR A 23 87.45 147.45 -10.74
CA THR A 23 87.87 146.28 -11.52
C THR A 23 87.55 144.95 -10.82
N PHE A 24 87.47 144.96 -9.48
CA PHE A 24 87.16 143.79 -8.65
C PHE A 24 85.82 143.97 -7.93
N PRO A 25 84.98 142.92 -7.84
CA PRO A 25 83.75 142.95 -7.06
C PRO A 25 84.09 142.90 -5.56
N LEU A 26 83.39 143.71 -4.76
CA LEU A 26 83.74 143.93 -3.34
C LEU A 26 83.48 142.70 -2.43
N THR A 27 82.68 141.72 -2.86
CA THR A 27 82.46 140.46 -2.13
C THR A 27 82.03 139.33 -3.09
N CYS A 28 82.88 138.31 -3.31
CA CYS A 28 82.42 137.01 -3.79
C CYS A 28 82.08 136.12 -2.59
N THR A 29 81.01 135.33 -2.69
CA THR A 29 80.69 134.32 -1.67
C THR A 29 81.60 133.09 -1.81
N ALA A 30 81.72 132.27 -0.77
CA ALA A 30 82.51 131.03 -0.82
C ALA A 30 82.04 130.02 -1.90
N ALA A 31 80.83 130.19 -2.46
CA ALA A 31 80.26 129.34 -3.50
C ALA A 31 80.49 129.86 -4.94
N GLN A 32 81.32 130.90 -5.11
CA GLN A 32 81.56 131.58 -6.39
C GLN A 32 83.05 131.67 -6.73
N THR A 33 83.38 131.73 -8.02
CA THR A 33 84.73 131.99 -8.54
C THR A 33 84.79 133.27 -9.35
N LEU A 34 85.97 133.88 -9.45
CA LEU A 34 86.21 135.09 -10.25
C LEU A 34 86.46 134.73 -11.71
N VAL A 35 85.68 135.29 -12.62
CA VAL A 35 85.89 135.16 -14.07
C VAL A 35 86.21 136.55 -14.63
N HIS A 36 87.36 136.68 -15.31
CA HIS A 36 87.74 137.91 -16.03
C HIS A 36 86.99 137.99 -17.36
N SER A 37 86.33 139.12 -17.59
CA SER A 37 85.81 139.48 -18.90
C SER A 37 86.81 140.40 -19.58
N ALA A 38 87.51 139.90 -20.59
CA ALA A 38 88.46 140.70 -21.38
C ALA A 38 87.79 141.87 -22.13
N VAL A 39 86.48 141.80 -22.35
CA VAL A 39 85.72 142.82 -23.11
C VAL A 39 85.40 144.05 -22.27
N THR A 40 85.07 143.84 -21.00
CA THR A 40 84.74 144.91 -20.05
C THR A 40 85.89 145.25 -19.11
N ASP A 41 86.97 144.46 -19.18
CA ASP A 41 88.12 144.47 -18.30
C ASP A 41 87.71 144.53 -16.81
N GLN A 42 86.82 143.60 -16.44
CA GLN A 42 86.26 143.45 -15.10
C GLN A 42 86.25 141.98 -14.69
N PHE A 43 86.42 141.72 -13.40
CA PHE A 43 86.15 140.40 -12.81
C PHE A 43 84.72 140.34 -12.27
N SER A 44 84.01 139.23 -12.48
CA SER A 44 82.69 138.98 -11.90
C SER A 44 82.66 137.64 -11.14
N CYS A 45 81.89 137.57 -10.07
CA CYS A 45 81.67 136.33 -9.32
C CYS A 45 80.62 135.46 -10.04
N THR A 46 80.95 134.21 -10.36
CA THR A 46 80.04 133.25 -10.99
C THR A 46 79.92 132.00 -10.10
N ASN A 47 78.72 131.41 -9.99
CA ASN A 47 78.48 130.24 -9.14
C ASN A 47 79.26 129.01 -9.64
N ILE A 48 79.79 128.22 -8.69
CA ILE A 48 80.35 126.89 -8.97
C ILE A 48 79.17 125.93 -9.16
N ALA A 49 78.86 125.52 -10.39
CA ALA A 49 77.81 124.54 -10.69
C ALA A 49 78.36 123.41 -11.57
N ILE A 50 78.19 122.16 -11.14
CA ILE A 50 78.51 120.94 -11.89
C ILE A 50 77.17 120.28 -12.26
N ALA A 51 76.97 119.94 -13.54
CA ALA A 51 75.76 119.24 -14.00
C ALA A 51 75.71 117.80 -13.45
N SER A 52 74.51 117.27 -13.20
CA SER A 52 74.31 115.91 -12.63
C SER A 52 74.97 114.80 -13.47
N SER A 53 75.15 115.01 -14.77
CA SER A 53 75.85 114.11 -15.68
C SER A 53 77.36 114.01 -15.44
N ALA A 54 77.93 114.90 -14.62
CA ALA A 54 79.36 114.96 -14.31
C ALA A 54 79.67 114.52 -12.87
N VAL A 55 78.70 113.93 -12.15
CA VAL A 55 78.88 113.33 -10.82
C VAL A 55 78.87 111.80 -10.95
N SER A 56 80.05 111.16 -10.91
CA SER A 56 80.21 109.70 -10.91
C SER A 56 80.72 109.21 -9.55
N GLY A 57 80.14 108.14 -8.99
CA GLY A 57 80.61 107.50 -7.74
C GLY A 57 79.61 107.41 -6.59
N LEU A 58 78.32 107.65 -6.81
CA LEU A 58 77.27 107.46 -5.80
C LEU A 58 76.65 106.06 -5.96
N GLY A 59 77.20 105.07 -5.25
CA GLY A 59 76.71 103.69 -5.25
C GLY A 59 75.28 103.54 -4.71
N THR A 60 74.58 102.52 -5.23
CA THR A 60 73.35 101.76 -4.84
C THR A 60 72.24 102.35 -3.94
N ALA A 61 72.25 103.62 -3.57
CA ALA A 61 71.14 104.26 -2.85
C ALA A 61 70.34 105.22 -3.75
N ALA A 62 70.17 104.84 -5.03
CA ALA A 62 69.11 105.38 -5.86
C ALA A 62 67.99 104.34 -5.89
N ALA A 63 66.75 104.80 -5.69
CA ALA A 63 65.54 104.02 -5.82
C ALA A 63 65.62 103.07 -7.02
N GLU A 64 65.74 101.76 -6.76
CA GLU A 64 65.29 100.79 -7.74
C GLU A 64 63.77 100.82 -7.70
N ASP A 65 63.21 101.55 -8.65
CA ASP A 65 61.88 101.31 -9.18
C ASP A 65 61.90 99.89 -9.76
N VAL A 66 61.50 98.92 -8.94
CA VAL A 66 61.29 97.54 -9.36
C VAL A 66 59.99 97.41 -10.16
N GLY A 67 59.48 98.47 -10.76
CA GLY A 67 58.37 98.45 -11.69
C GLY A 67 57.06 97.86 -11.14
N THR A 68 55.99 98.01 -11.92
CA THR A 68 54.72 97.30 -11.68
C THR A 68 54.40 96.36 -12.85
N GLY A 69 55.42 96.00 -13.63
CA GLY A 69 55.30 95.15 -14.81
C GLY A 69 55.39 93.67 -14.46
N SER A 70 54.82 92.82 -15.32
CA SER A 70 54.97 91.37 -15.20
C SER A 70 56.43 90.97 -15.40
N GLY A 71 57.10 90.50 -14.35
CA GLY A 71 58.49 90.03 -14.38
C GLY A 71 59.46 90.81 -13.50
N ASP A 72 59.00 91.89 -12.86
CA ASP A 72 59.82 92.64 -11.93
C ASP A 72 59.84 92.02 -10.51
N ILE A 73 60.82 92.38 -9.68
CA ILE A 73 60.94 91.86 -8.30
C ILE A 73 59.89 92.57 -7.42
N PRO A 74 58.93 91.87 -6.76
CA PRO A 74 57.90 92.51 -5.95
C PRO A 74 58.52 93.30 -4.78
N GLN A 75 58.27 94.60 -4.71
CA GLN A 75 58.63 95.40 -3.54
C GLN A 75 57.74 94.97 -2.37
N LEU A 76 58.33 94.48 -1.27
CA LEU A 76 57.58 94.12 -0.08
C LEU A 76 56.91 95.37 0.52
N ASP A 77 55.71 95.22 1.07
CA ASP A 77 55.06 96.25 1.87
C ASP A 77 55.90 96.60 3.11
N GLY A 78 55.55 97.69 3.80
CA GLY A 78 56.26 98.13 5.01
C GLY A 78 56.27 97.11 6.17
N SER A 79 55.62 95.95 6.01
CA SER A 79 55.64 94.81 6.92
C SER A 79 56.39 93.58 6.39
N GLY A 80 57.06 93.69 5.23
CA GLY A 80 57.88 92.64 4.65
C GLY A 80 57.09 91.57 3.87
N LYS A 81 55.86 91.87 3.41
CA LYS A 81 55.03 90.95 2.62
C LYS A 81 54.81 91.47 1.21
N ILE A 82 54.52 90.61 0.25
CA ILE A 82 54.17 91.07 -1.11
C ILE A 82 52.86 91.88 -1.06
N PRO A 83 52.80 93.12 -1.59
CA PRO A 83 51.60 93.95 -1.61
C PRO A 83 50.43 93.24 -2.26
N SER A 84 49.24 93.35 -1.67
CA SER A 84 48.03 92.65 -2.13
C SER A 84 47.60 93.00 -3.57
N SER A 85 48.05 94.15 -4.08
CA SER A 85 47.83 94.57 -5.48
C SER A 85 48.64 93.76 -6.50
N LEU A 86 49.69 93.05 -6.07
CA LEU A 86 50.52 92.18 -6.90
C LEU A 86 50.11 90.71 -6.79
N LEU A 87 49.17 90.38 -5.91
CA LEU A 87 48.51 89.08 -5.89
C LEU A 87 47.36 89.09 -6.93
N PRO A 88 47.08 87.97 -7.63
CA PRO A 88 45.97 87.90 -8.58
C PRO A 88 44.66 88.42 -7.97
N SER A 89 43.96 89.30 -8.67
CA SER A 89 42.79 90.04 -8.17
C SER A 89 41.52 89.20 -8.01
N SER A 90 41.54 87.93 -8.41
CA SER A 90 40.53 86.94 -8.05
C SER A 90 40.90 86.30 -6.71
N VAL A 91 40.17 86.72 -5.68
CA VAL A 91 40.30 86.30 -4.28
C VAL A 91 40.24 84.76 -4.16
N GLY A 92 41.29 84.14 -3.61
CA GLY A 92 41.22 82.78 -3.04
C GLY A 92 41.91 81.61 -3.77
N ASP A 93 42.91 81.83 -4.62
CA ASP A 93 43.44 80.75 -5.48
C ASP A 93 44.91 80.36 -5.19
N ILE A 94 45.14 79.11 -4.76
CA ILE A 94 46.32 78.35 -5.24
C ILE A 94 45.93 77.83 -6.63
N LYS A 95 46.18 78.63 -7.68
CA LYS A 95 46.05 78.20 -9.07
C LYS A 95 47.44 78.14 -9.69
N ASP A 96 48.04 76.96 -9.68
CA ASP A 96 49.07 76.65 -10.69
C ASP A 96 48.32 76.34 -11.98
N GLY A 97 48.53 77.10 -13.06
CA GLY A 97 47.75 77.10 -14.30
C GLY A 97 47.80 75.80 -15.12
N GLY A 98 48.00 74.65 -14.48
CA GLY A 98 48.17 73.31 -15.03
C GLY A 98 49.51 72.70 -14.59
N ASN A 99 49.50 71.47 -14.04
CA ASN A 99 50.71 70.75 -13.64
C ASN A 99 51.48 70.24 -14.87
N THR A 100 52.28 71.12 -15.47
CA THR A 100 53.28 70.75 -16.51
C THR A 100 54.71 70.87 -15.98
N THR A 101 54.89 70.87 -14.67
CA THR A 101 56.19 70.78 -14.01
C THR A 101 56.54 69.30 -13.79
N GLY A 102 57.78 68.90 -14.07
CA GLY A 102 58.24 67.50 -13.91
C GLY A 102 58.23 66.95 -12.47
N SER A 103 57.70 67.70 -11.50
CA SER A 103 57.55 67.35 -10.08
C SER A 103 56.20 67.85 -9.54
N ALA A 104 55.63 67.14 -8.57
CA ALA A 104 54.32 67.45 -7.98
C ALA A 104 54.32 68.71 -7.11
N VAL A 105 53.28 69.54 -7.23
CA VAL A 105 52.98 70.64 -6.31
C VAL A 105 52.43 70.08 -4.99
N VAL A 106 53.02 70.48 -3.84
CA VAL A 106 52.61 70.04 -2.51
C VAL A 106 51.92 71.20 -1.77
N ILE A 107 50.69 70.98 -1.31
CA ILE A 107 49.92 71.93 -0.48
C ILE A 107 49.60 71.23 0.83
N GLY A 108 50.02 71.80 1.97
CA GLY A 108 49.76 71.20 3.28
C GLY A 108 50.39 71.96 4.46
N THR A 109 50.13 71.45 5.67
CA THR A 109 50.83 71.82 6.90
C THR A 109 52.01 70.86 7.11
N ASN A 110 53.14 71.36 7.61
CA ASN A 110 54.34 70.57 7.92
C ASN A 110 54.62 70.47 9.43
N ASP A 111 53.64 70.86 10.24
CA ASP A 111 53.61 70.76 11.69
C ASP A 111 52.41 69.93 12.17
N ALA A 112 52.16 69.91 13.48
CA ALA A 112 51.06 69.12 14.05
C ALA A 112 49.66 69.78 13.89
N GLN A 113 49.53 70.82 13.07
CA GLN A 113 48.25 71.49 12.81
C GLN A 113 47.47 70.81 11.70
N SER A 114 46.14 70.99 11.73
CA SER A 114 45.24 70.44 10.71
C SER A 114 45.25 71.32 9.45
N LEU A 115 45.14 70.71 8.27
CA LEU A 115 44.85 71.42 7.03
C LEU A 115 43.33 71.57 6.89
N GLN A 116 42.82 72.79 6.71
CA GLN A 116 41.39 73.05 6.57
C GLN A 116 41.09 73.72 5.23
N PHE A 117 40.06 73.22 4.55
CA PHE A 117 39.40 73.88 3.43
C PHE A 117 38.11 74.49 3.96
N GLU A 118 38.05 75.81 3.98
CA GLU A 118 36.95 76.56 4.58
C GLU A 118 36.03 77.17 3.52
N THR A 119 34.74 77.19 3.82
CA THR A 119 33.76 77.99 3.08
C THR A 119 32.95 78.77 4.08
N ASN A 120 32.74 80.07 3.86
CA ASN A 120 32.01 80.95 4.79
C ASN A 120 32.54 80.88 6.24
N ASN A 121 33.86 80.92 6.41
CA ASN A 121 34.55 80.87 7.71
C ASN A 121 34.23 79.63 8.57
N SER A 122 33.89 78.50 7.93
CA SER A 122 33.68 77.22 8.59
C SER A 122 34.42 76.12 7.81
N PRO A 123 35.10 75.18 8.48
CA PRO A 123 35.75 74.05 7.82
C PRO A 123 34.73 73.17 7.07
N ALA A 124 34.84 73.15 5.75
CA ALA A 124 34.08 72.26 4.87
C ALA A 124 34.81 70.93 4.68
N MET A 125 36.15 70.95 4.68
CA MET A 125 36.98 69.74 4.79
C MET A 125 38.13 70.00 5.76
N THR A 126 38.44 69.05 6.62
CA THR A 126 39.53 69.12 7.60
C THR A 126 40.39 67.87 7.46
N ILE A 127 41.70 68.01 7.36
CA ILE A 127 42.66 66.92 7.44
C ILE A 127 43.45 67.13 8.73
N LEU A 128 43.22 66.27 9.74
CA LEU A 128 43.97 66.31 10.99
C LEU A 128 45.43 65.94 10.72
N SER A 129 46.35 66.40 11.57
CA SER A 129 47.76 65.98 11.52
C SER A 129 47.96 64.46 11.73
N GLY A 130 46.97 63.77 12.30
CA GLY A 130 46.90 62.31 12.37
C GLY A 130 46.40 61.61 11.09
N GLY A 131 46.13 62.35 10.02
CA GLY A 131 45.73 61.83 8.71
C GLY A 131 44.23 61.58 8.52
N TYR A 132 43.39 61.90 9.51
CA TYR A 132 41.94 61.72 9.39
C TYR A 132 41.33 62.89 8.62
N VAL A 133 40.51 62.57 7.62
CA VAL A 133 39.83 63.53 6.75
C VAL A 133 38.37 63.64 7.18
N GLY A 134 37.95 64.83 7.58
CA GLY A 134 36.56 65.20 7.82
C GLY A 134 36.03 66.00 6.63
N ILE A 135 34.85 65.68 6.11
CA ILE A 135 34.07 66.53 5.21
C ILE A 135 32.82 66.96 5.98
N GLY A 136 32.66 68.25 6.21
CA GLY A 136 31.59 68.84 7.03
C GLY A 136 31.73 68.59 8.54
N THR A 137 32.89 68.13 9.01
CA THR A 137 33.27 68.05 10.44
C THR A 137 34.71 68.51 10.63
N ALA A 138 34.96 69.28 11.69
CA ALA A 138 36.29 69.70 12.10
C ALA A 138 37.02 68.68 12.97
N THR A 139 36.30 67.68 13.49
CA THR A 139 36.84 66.66 14.42
C THR A 139 36.48 65.26 13.93
N PRO A 140 37.06 64.81 12.81
CA PRO A 140 36.83 63.45 12.32
C PRO A 140 37.33 62.44 13.37
N GLN A 141 36.47 61.50 13.75
CA GLN A 141 36.80 60.43 14.71
C GLN A 141 37.27 59.13 14.03
N VAL A 142 37.15 59.08 12.70
CA VAL A 142 37.55 57.97 11.84
C VAL A 142 38.29 58.50 10.61
N GLY A 143 39.04 57.64 9.92
CA GLY A 143 39.95 58.02 8.84
C GLY A 143 39.35 58.89 7.73
N LEU A 144 38.12 58.61 7.30
CA LEU A 144 37.32 59.51 6.46
C LEU A 144 35.92 59.61 7.09
N GLN A 145 35.55 60.79 7.56
CA GLN A 145 34.22 61.07 8.12
C GLN A 145 33.54 62.15 7.28
N VAL A 146 32.40 61.82 6.69
CA VAL A 146 31.55 62.80 5.99
C VAL A 146 30.30 63.06 6.83
N THR A 147 30.09 64.31 7.24
CA THR A 147 28.93 64.76 8.02
C THR A 147 28.26 65.94 7.34
N SER A 148 26.94 66.00 7.43
CA SER A 148 26.12 67.06 6.85
C SER A 148 24.98 67.40 7.82
N GLY A 149 24.59 68.68 7.86
CA GLY A 149 23.41 69.15 8.60
C GLY A 149 22.08 68.91 7.86
N ALA A 150 22.13 68.58 6.56
CA ALA A 150 21.03 68.03 5.76
C ALA A 150 21.26 66.51 5.53
N GLU A 151 20.37 65.84 4.78
CA GLU A 151 20.59 64.43 4.37
C GLU A 151 22.04 64.26 3.91
N ILE A 152 22.79 63.33 4.53
CA ILE A 152 24.12 62.98 4.07
C ILE A 152 23.89 62.30 2.72
N ALA A 153 23.89 63.08 1.65
CA ALA A 153 23.82 62.57 0.30
C ALA A 153 24.95 61.55 0.19
N SER A 154 24.56 60.28 0.01
CA SER A 154 25.37 59.10 -0.20
C SER A 154 26.82 59.36 -0.66
N VAL A 155 27.77 58.52 -0.25
CA VAL A 155 29.05 58.41 -1.00
C VAL A 155 28.71 58.02 -2.43
N TYR A 156 28.64 59.02 -3.32
CA TYR A 156 28.24 58.85 -4.72
C TYR A 156 29.44 58.34 -5.50
N VAL A 157 29.55 57.01 -5.61
CA VAL A 157 30.55 56.34 -6.43
C VAL A 157 29.93 56.12 -7.80
N ASN A 158 30.32 56.93 -8.78
CA ASN A 158 29.86 56.83 -10.16
C ASN A 158 31.05 56.65 -11.09
N SER A 159 31.04 55.60 -11.90
CA SER A 159 31.92 55.45 -13.04
C SER A 159 31.29 56.15 -14.25
N THR A 160 31.98 57.13 -14.81
CA THR A 160 31.60 57.69 -16.13
C THR A 160 32.03 56.79 -17.29
N ASP A 161 32.75 55.71 -16.99
CA ASP A 161 33.13 54.66 -17.93
C ASP A 161 32.15 53.49 -17.78
N ASN A 162 31.30 53.30 -18.78
CA ASN A 162 30.26 52.26 -18.82
C ASN A 162 30.83 50.83 -18.80
N THR A 163 32.15 50.66 -19.00
CA THR A 163 32.81 49.35 -18.99
C THR A 163 33.22 48.88 -17.59
N MET A 164 33.20 49.78 -16.58
CA MET A 164 33.67 49.51 -15.22
C MET A 164 32.52 49.51 -14.21
N SER A 165 32.50 48.52 -13.31
CA SER A 165 31.54 48.46 -12.21
C SER A 165 31.83 49.54 -11.16
N SER A 166 30.77 50.13 -10.59
CA SER A 166 30.88 51.06 -9.46
C SER A 166 30.51 50.32 -8.19
N GLY A 167 31.36 50.40 -7.17
CA GLY A 167 31.14 49.66 -5.93
C GLY A 167 31.65 50.42 -4.71
N LEU A 168 30.98 50.19 -3.58
CA LEU A 168 31.50 50.58 -2.28
C LEU A 168 32.19 49.37 -1.68
N HIS A 169 33.52 49.43 -1.62
CA HIS A 169 34.31 48.36 -1.02
C HIS A 169 34.54 48.63 0.47
N LEU A 170 34.17 47.67 1.31
CA LEU A 170 34.31 47.75 2.77
C LEU A 170 35.35 46.71 3.21
N PHE A 171 36.62 47.11 3.20
CA PHE A 171 37.74 46.26 3.63
C PHE A 171 38.07 46.53 5.10
N SER A 172 38.33 45.47 5.88
CA SER A 172 38.66 45.62 7.30
C SER A 172 40.16 45.79 7.59
N LYS A 173 41.06 45.56 6.62
CA LYS A 173 42.51 45.82 6.74
C LYS A 173 43.22 45.66 5.38
N PHE A 174 43.99 46.66 4.96
CA PHE A 174 45.05 46.50 3.94
C PHE A 174 46.35 46.22 4.68
N THR A 175 46.94 45.02 4.55
CA THR A 175 48.31 44.76 5.03
C THR A 175 49.38 45.03 3.99
N ASP A 176 48.98 45.27 2.73
CA ASP A 176 49.89 45.59 1.65
C ASP A 176 49.62 47.01 1.16
N THR A 177 50.69 47.81 1.08
CA THR A 177 50.64 49.25 0.74
C THR A 177 50.66 49.48 -0.78
N SER A 178 50.65 48.41 -1.58
CA SER A 178 50.81 48.44 -3.03
C SER A 178 49.49 48.34 -3.82
N GLU A 179 48.37 48.02 -3.18
CA GLU A 179 47.09 47.81 -3.87
C GLU A 179 46.10 48.92 -3.46
N GLY A 180 45.95 49.90 -4.35
CA GLY A 180 44.96 50.97 -4.21
C GLY A 180 43.52 50.43 -4.21
N LEU A 181 42.58 51.33 -3.89
CA LEU A 181 41.13 51.13 -3.70
C LEU A 181 40.34 50.48 -4.87
N GLY A 182 41.01 49.91 -5.89
CA GLY A 182 40.41 49.37 -7.11
C GLY A 182 40.97 48.01 -7.57
N SER A 183 41.84 47.35 -6.79
CA SER A 183 42.25 45.99 -7.13
C SER A 183 41.12 45.01 -6.81
N LEU A 184 40.39 44.60 -7.84
CA LEU A 184 39.35 43.56 -7.79
C LEU A 184 39.89 42.19 -7.32
N ASN A 185 41.17 42.08 -7.00
CA ASN A 185 41.80 40.84 -6.58
C ASN A 185 42.85 41.12 -5.49
N PRO A 186 42.44 41.40 -4.23
CA PRO A 186 43.39 41.65 -3.16
C PRO A 186 44.29 40.42 -2.96
N THR A 187 45.59 40.58 -3.12
CA THR A 187 46.56 39.51 -2.89
C THR A 187 46.68 39.24 -1.38
N GLY A 188 46.47 37.99 -0.95
CA GLY A 188 46.72 37.53 0.42
C GLY A 188 45.54 37.53 1.41
N ASN A 189 45.87 37.23 2.68
CA ASN A 189 44.99 36.95 3.85
C ASN A 189 43.96 38.03 4.24
N ASN A 190 43.79 39.08 3.44
CA ASN A 190 42.79 40.11 3.68
C ASN A 190 41.40 39.48 3.59
N LYS A 191 40.44 39.97 4.37
CA LYS A 191 39.03 39.58 4.31
C LYS A 191 38.21 40.87 4.20
N GLY A 192 37.18 40.86 3.36
CA GLY A 192 36.40 42.07 3.10
C GLY A 192 35.11 41.78 2.36
N TRP A 193 34.23 42.78 2.34
CA TRP A 193 32.95 42.74 1.65
C TRP A 193 32.90 43.78 0.52
N SER A 194 32.19 43.44 -0.55
CA SER A 194 31.93 44.31 -1.68
C SER A 194 30.43 44.38 -1.93
N LEU A 195 29.94 45.60 -2.15
CA LEU A 195 28.64 45.86 -2.77
C LEU A 195 28.91 46.42 -4.16
N LEU A 196 28.64 45.63 -5.19
CA LEU A 196 28.97 45.95 -6.57
C LEU A 196 27.71 46.11 -7.40
N ALA A 197 27.51 47.29 -7.98
CA ALA A 197 26.57 47.48 -9.08
C ALA A 197 27.34 47.31 -10.40
N VAL A 198 26.92 46.35 -11.22
CA VAL A 198 27.57 46.07 -12.49
C VAL A 198 26.98 46.95 -13.58
N GLY A 199 27.85 47.67 -14.28
CA GLY A 199 27.46 48.64 -15.31
C GLY A 199 26.74 48.03 -16.51
N ASP A 200 26.09 48.89 -17.29
CA ASP A 200 25.31 48.58 -18.49
C ASP A 200 26.15 48.03 -19.66
N SER A 201 27.47 48.21 -19.64
CA SER A 201 28.38 47.73 -20.70
C SER A 201 29.42 46.71 -20.20
N SER A 202 29.09 45.96 -19.14
CA SER A 202 29.88 44.80 -18.71
C SER A 202 30.21 43.87 -19.89
N ALA A 203 31.47 43.44 -19.98
CA ALA A 203 31.98 42.54 -21.03
C ALA A 203 31.22 41.19 -21.06
N SER A 204 30.59 40.84 -19.95
CA SER A 204 29.63 39.76 -19.87
C SER A 204 28.23 40.35 -19.82
N THR A 205 27.51 40.21 -20.94
CA THR A 205 26.13 40.71 -21.11
C THR A 205 25.15 40.13 -20.09
N SER A 206 25.47 38.99 -19.50
CA SER A 206 24.65 38.33 -18.48
C SER A 206 24.76 38.98 -17.10
N PHE A 207 25.68 39.93 -16.92
CA PHE A 207 25.87 40.61 -15.64
C PHE A 207 25.47 42.09 -15.65
N GLN A 208 24.89 42.59 -16.74
CA GLN A 208 24.59 44.02 -16.90
C GLN A 208 23.40 44.44 -16.03
N ASN A 209 23.56 45.52 -15.26
CA ASN A 209 22.56 46.03 -14.32
C ASN A 209 22.27 45.11 -13.11
N ASP A 210 23.23 44.26 -12.76
CA ASP A 210 23.12 43.39 -11.59
C ASP A 210 23.65 44.06 -10.32
N LEU A 211 23.17 43.55 -9.18
CA LEU A 211 23.70 43.89 -7.86
C LEU A 211 24.29 42.64 -7.21
N ASN A 212 25.57 42.72 -6.82
CA ASN A 212 26.27 41.63 -6.16
C ASN A 212 26.78 42.04 -4.77
N LEU A 213 26.39 41.29 -3.74
CA LEU A 213 26.99 41.29 -2.43
C LEU A 213 27.92 40.09 -2.30
N ALA A 214 29.23 40.36 -2.30
CA ALA A 214 30.26 39.32 -2.25
C ALA A 214 31.23 39.54 -1.08
N PHE A 215 31.84 38.46 -0.62
CA PHE A 215 32.95 38.51 0.33
C PHE A 215 34.19 37.84 -0.26
N TRP A 216 35.35 38.37 0.09
CA TRP A 216 36.64 37.78 -0.24
C TRP A 216 37.07 36.83 0.89
N ASN A 217 37.32 35.56 0.56
CA ASN A 217 37.68 34.53 1.54
C ASN A 217 39.19 34.38 1.77
N GLY A 218 40.03 35.18 1.09
CA GLY A 218 41.49 35.07 1.08
C GLY A 218 42.06 34.49 -0.22
N ALA A 219 41.22 33.94 -1.10
CA ALA A 219 41.63 33.34 -2.38
C ALA A 219 40.71 33.69 -3.56
N SER A 220 39.41 33.87 -3.32
CA SER A 220 38.43 34.24 -4.35
C SER A 220 37.27 35.06 -3.78
N TRP A 221 36.58 35.77 -4.67
CA TRP A 221 35.29 36.38 -4.36
C TRP A 221 34.19 35.31 -4.33
N ASN A 222 33.40 35.31 -3.26
CA ASN A 222 32.28 34.41 -3.06
C ASN A 222 31.00 35.24 -2.97
N THR A 223 30.06 34.98 -3.86
CA THR A 223 28.78 35.66 -3.89
C THR A 223 27.90 35.18 -2.74
N SER A 224 27.40 36.12 -1.93
CA SER A 224 26.41 35.83 -0.88
C SER A 224 25.00 36.06 -1.38
N ILE A 225 24.74 37.24 -1.93
CA ILE A 225 23.45 37.61 -2.51
C ILE A 225 23.72 38.22 -3.89
N PHE A 226 22.98 37.76 -4.87
CA PHE A 226 23.03 38.23 -6.24
C PHE A 226 21.62 38.60 -6.68
N ALA A 227 21.40 39.85 -7.06
CA ALA A 227 20.16 40.26 -7.71
C ALA A 227 20.45 40.53 -9.18
N GLU A 228 19.85 39.71 -10.02
CA GLU A 228 19.94 39.81 -11.48
C GLU A 228 19.03 40.92 -11.99
N HIS A 229 19.41 41.56 -13.11
CA HIS A 229 18.65 42.60 -13.79
C HIS A 229 17.25 42.16 -14.25
N THR A 230 16.98 40.85 -14.30
CA THR A 230 15.68 40.25 -14.60
C THR A 230 14.76 40.16 -13.38
N GLY A 231 15.25 40.53 -12.19
CA GLY A 231 14.51 40.54 -10.93
C GLY A 231 14.65 39.28 -10.08
N TYR A 232 15.56 38.37 -10.45
CA TYR A 232 15.79 37.13 -9.71
C TYR A 232 16.86 37.34 -8.64
N VAL A 233 16.66 36.75 -7.47
CA VAL A 233 17.58 36.84 -6.34
C VAL A 233 18.18 35.46 -6.07
N GLY A 234 19.47 35.32 -6.30
CA GLY A 234 20.28 34.18 -5.87
C GLY A 234 20.89 34.41 -4.48
N ILE A 235 20.81 33.41 -3.61
CA ILE A 235 21.58 33.34 -2.37
C ILE A 235 22.57 32.19 -2.48
N GLY A 236 23.87 32.50 -2.49
CA GLY A 236 24.94 31.53 -2.74
C GLY A 236 25.05 31.03 -4.19
N THR A 237 24.36 31.67 -5.14
CA THR A 237 24.43 31.39 -6.59
C THR A 237 24.39 32.69 -7.39
N THR A 238 25.05 32.71 -8.55
CA THR A 238 25.04 33.82 -9.53
C THR A 238 24.19 33.51 -10.77
N ALA A 239 23.50 32.37 -10.78
CA ALA A 239 22.63 31.95 -11.88
C ALA A 239 21.31 31.42 -11.30
N PRO A 240 20.47 32.29 -10.72
CA PRO A 240 19.22 31.87 -10.11
C PRO A 240 18.27 31.27 -11.16
N GLY A 241 17.78 30.04 -10.94
CA GLY A 241 16.82 29.39 -11.82
C GLY A 241 15.37 29.85 -11.63
N SER A 242 15.11 30.63 -10.57
CA SER A 242 13.80 31.16 -10.22
C SER A 242 13.93 32.49 -9.47
N ILE A 243 12.82 33.19 -9.24
CA ILE A 243 12.81 34.52 -8.60
C ILE A 243 13.56 34.55 -7.27
N LEU A 244 13.53 33.48 -6.49
CA LEU A 244 14.36 33.32 -5.29
C LEU A 244 15.00 31.92 -5.33
N ASP A 245 16.30 31.87 -5.59
CA ASP A 245 17.07 30.63 -5.66
C ASP A 245 18.11 30.60 -4.52
N ILE A 246 18.08 29.55 -3.70
CA ILE A 246 18.97 29.39 -2.55
C ILE A 246 19.83 28.15 -2.79
N ASN A 247 21.12 28.36 -3.06
CA ASN A 247 22.08 27.27 -3.17
C ASN A 247 22.52 26.82 -1.77
N GLY A 248 21.68 26.01 -1.13
CA GLY A 248 21.88 25.51 0.23
C GLY A 248 20.56 25.24 0.96
N ALA A 249 20.64 24.87 2.24
CA ALA A 249 19.45 24.63 3.05
C ALA A 249 18.82 25.94 3.56
N LEU A 250 17.51 26.09 3.38
CA LEU A 250 16.72 27.17 4.00
C LEU A 250 16.30 26.76 5.42
N SER A 251 16.86 27.44 6.43
CA SER A 251 16.37 27.34 7.81
C SER A 251 15.34 28.43 8.08
N THR A 252 14.12 28.05 8.47
CA THR A 252 13.06 28.99 8.87
C THR A 252 12.86 28.94 10.38
N ARG A 253 12.71 30.12 11.01
CA ARG A 253 12.44 30.20 12.45
C ARG A 253 10.96 29.94 12.72
N GLY A 254 10.66 29.31 13.85
CA GLY A 254 9.28 29.11 14.28
C GLY A 254 8.59 30.41 14.65
N MET A 255 7.31 30.53 14.27
CA MET A 255 6.45 31.67 14.59
C MET A 255 4.99 31.24 14.82
N SER A 256 4.18 32.13 15.40
CA SER A 256 2.73 31.95 15.45
C SER A 256 2.11 32.07 14.07
N ALA A 257 0.94 31.46 13.87
CA ALA A 257 0.24 31.48 12.60
C ALA A 257 0.02 32.91 12.09
N PRO A 258 0.56 33.27 10.91
CA PRO A 258 0.20 34.51 10.25
C PRO A 258 -1.22 34.42 9.67
N SER A 259 -1.70 35.48 9.01
CA SER A 259 -2.95 35.40 8.24
C SER A 259 -2.87 34.31 7.16
N THR A 260 -4.00 33.79 6.69
CA THR A 260 -4.02 32.89 5.53
C THR A 260 -3.49 33.59 4.28
N SER A 261 -3.04 32.82 3.29
CA SER A 261 -2.64 33.39 2.00
C SER A 261 -3.85 34.02 1.30
N PRO A 262 -3.68 35.14 0.56
CA PRO A 262 -4.75 35.70 -0.26
C PRO A 262 -5.17 34.77 -1.42
N ALA A 263 -6.26 35.12 -2.10
CA ALA A 263 -6.69 34.43 -3.31
C ALA A 263 -5.57 34.41 -4.36
N GLY A 264 -5.34 33.25 -4.99
CA GLY A 264 -4.30 33.04 -6.00
C GLY A 264 -2.86 32.99 -5.46
N GLN A 265 -2.66 32.91 -4.14
CA GLN A 265 -1.34 32.88 -3.51
C GLN A 265 -1.16 31.66 -2.60
N GLY A 266 0.11 31.32 -2.32
CA GLY A 266 0.50 30.33 -1.32
C GLY A 266 1.34 30.99 -0.21
N ARG A 267 1.26 30.46 1.01
CA ARG A 267 2.13 30.86 2.13
C ARG A 267 2.60 29.64 2.90
N ILE A 268 3.92 29.53 3.09
CA ILE A 268 4.57 28.50 3.91
C ILE A 268 5.21 29.17 5.12
N TYR A 269 5.07 28.58 6.30
CA TYR A 269 5.82 28.99 7.50
C TYR A 269 6.10 27.81 8.41
N PHE A 270 7.02 27.99 9.38
CA PHE A 270 7.25 27.01 10.44
C PHE A 270 6.46 27.41 11.68
N ASP A 271 5.51 26.58 12.07
CA ASP A 271 4.66 26.80 13.24
C ASP A 271 5.44 26.47 14.52
N SER A 272 5.64 27.45 15.39
CA SER A 272 6.37 27.28 16.66
C SER A 272 5.63 26.45 17.71
N THR A 273 4.31 26.30 17.59
CA THR A 273 3.48 25.53 18.52
C THR A 273 3.41 24.06 18.10
N ALA A 274 3.17 23.81 16.82
CA ALA A 274 3.08 22.46 16.25
C ALA A 274 4.46 21.86 15.89
N ASN A 275 5.50 22.70 15.75
CA ASN A 275 6.82 22.32 15.22
C ASN A 275 6.73 21.64 13.84
N LYS A 276 5.95 22.24 12.93
CA LYS A 276 5.69 21.74 11.57
C LYS A 276 5.80 22.86 10.56
N PHE A 277 6.18 22.51 9.33
CA PHE A 277 5.89 23.37 8.18
C PHE A 277 4.39 23.34 7.89
N LYS A 278 3.78 24.51 7.84
CA LYS A 278 2.37 24.72 7.49
C LYS A 278 2.27 25.42 6.15
N VAL A 279 1.25 25.08 5.36
CA VAL A 279 0.92 25.73 4.09
C VAL A 279 -0.54 26.19 4.07
N SER A 280 -0.76 27.38 3.51
CA SER A 280 -2.09 27.95 3.24
C SER A 280 -2.14 28.37 1.78
N GLU A 281 -3.19 27.98 1.07
CA GLU A 281 -3.35 28.23 -0.37
C GLU A 281 -4.73 28.85 -0.64
N ASN A 282 -4.76 29.94 -1.41
CA ASN A 282 -5.98 30.54 -1.95
C ASN A 282 -7.06 30.84 -0.88
N ASN A 283 -6.71 31.57 0.18
CA ASN A 283 -7.55 31.84 1.37
C ASN A 283 -7.89 30.61 2.23
N GLY A 284 -7.31 29.44 1.93
CA GLY A 284 -7.49 28.22 2.72
C GLY A 284 -6.83 28.33 4.09
N ALA A 285 -7.41 27.67 5.09
CA ALA A 285 -6.79 27.52 6.40
C ALA A 285 -5.45 26.76 6.31
N TYR A 286 -4.58 26.97 7.30
CA TYR A 286 -3.28 26.29 7.35
C TYR A 286 -3.41 24.79 7.57
N VAL A 287 -2.72 24.01 6.73
CA VAL A 287 -2.54 22.56 6.86
C VAL A 287 -1.05 22.23 6.96
N ASP A 288 -0.70 21.01 7.40
CA ASP A 288 0.71 20.58 7.41
C ASP A 288 1.20 20.40 5.96
N LEU A 289 2.34 21.01 5.61
CA LEU A 289 2.95 20.89 4.28
C LEU A 289 3.54 19.48 4.05
N VAL A 290 4.03 18.87 5.13
CA VAL A 290 4.43 17.46 5.19
C VAL A 290 3.95 16.88 6.50
N SER A 291 3.27 15.74 6.47
CA SER A 291 3.02 14.97 7.70
C SER A 291 4.37 14.61 8.32
N ALA A 292 4.51 14.93 9.60
CA ALA A 292 5.69 14.70 10.42
C ALA A 292 6.36 13.31 10.28
N GLY A 293 7.26 13.11 9.33
CA GLY A 293 8.00 11.86 9.12
C GLY A 293 7.27 10.91 8.18
N GLY A 294 7.96 10.44 7.13
CA GLY A 294 7.46 9.35 6.29
C GLY A 294 7.12 8.15 7.17
N GLY A 295 5.83 7.79 7.22
CA GLY A 295 5.35 6.69 8.06
C GLY A 295 4.06 6.94 8.85
N SER A 296 3.05 7.60 8.28
CA SER A 296 1.66 7.37 8.70
C SER A 296 0.67 7.75 7.60
N GLY A 297 0.48 6.83 6.64
CA GLY A 297 -0.71 6.76 5.79
C GLY A 297 -0.72 7.63 4.52
N ASP A 298 0.15 7.35 3.54
CA ASP A 298 -0.01 7.88 2.16
C ASP A 298 -1.39 7.52 1.57
N ILE A 299 -2.06 6.49 2.11
CA ILE A 299 -3.46 6.21 1.79
C ILE A 299 -4.29 6.04 3.07
N THR A 300 -4.86 7.15 3.54
CA THR A 300 -6.04 7.17 4.42
C THR A 300 -7.00 8.27 3.99
N ASN A 301 -8.08 7.91 3.26
CA ASN A 301 -9.08 8.85 2.70
C ASN A 301 -10.22 9.22 3.68
N GLY A 302 -10.12 8.95 4.99
CA GLY A 302 -11.09 9.41 6.01
C GLY A 302 -12.60 9.12 5.80
N GLY A 303 -12.98 8.35 4.77
CA GLY A 303 -14.33 8.25 4.23
C GLY A 303 -14.47 8.93 2.85
N ASN A 304 -14.91 8.16 1.84
CA ASN A 304 -15.07 8.61 0.45
C ASN A 304 -16.25 9.60 0.31
N THR A 305 -16.06 10.86 0.73
CA THR A 305 -17.08 11.93 0.71
C THR A 305 -16.92 12.90 -0.46
N THR A 306 -15.89 12.73 -1.29
CA THR A 306 -15.79 13.41 -2.59
C THR A 306 -16.26 12.44 -3.67
N GLY A 307 -17.18 12.89 -4.54
CA GLY A 307 -17.92 12.03 -5.49
C GLY A 307 -17.12 11.33 -6.60
N SER A 308 -15.80 11.13 -6.42
CA SER A 308 -14.91 10.42 -7.35
C SER A 308 -14.09 9.36 -6.61
N ALA A 309 -13.90 8.19 -7.22
CA ALA A 309 -13.17 7.08 -6.61
C ALA A 309 -11.67 7.40 -6.43
N VAL A 310 -11.09 6.95 -5.31
CA VAL A 310 -9.63 6.92 -5.13
C VAL A 310 -9.07 5.80 -6.01
N VAL A 311 -8.15 6.16 -6.92
CA VAL A 311 -7.45 5.21 -7.80
C VAL A 311 -6.08 4.91 -7.21
N ILE A 312 -5.80 3.64 -6.94
CA ILE A 312 -4.52 3.14 -6.43
C ILE A 312 -4.03 2.07 -7.40
N GLY A 313 -2.88 2.27 -8.04
CA GLY A 313 -2.34 1.30 -8.99
C GLY A 313 -1.20 1.82 -9.85
N THR A 314 -0.76 0.96 -10.76
CA THR A 314 0.19 1.26 -11.83
C THR A 314 -0.59 1.53 -13.13
N ASN A 315 -0.11 2.45 -13.97
CA ASN A 315 -0.69 2.77 -15.29
C ASN A 315 0.23 2.36 -16.45
N ASP A 316 1.28 1.61 -16.15
CA ASP A 316 2.24 1.05 -17.08
C ASP A 316 2.23 -0.50 -16.97
N ALA A 317 3.20 -1.16 -17.60
CA ALA A 317 3.29 -2.62 -17.61
C ALA A 317 3.84 -3.23 -16.30
N GLN A 318 3.97 -2.44 -15.23
CA GLN A 318 4.45 -2.90 -13.92
C GLN A 318 3.31 -3.47 -13.07
N SER A 319 3.67 -4.35 -12.13
CA SER A 319 2.72 -4.95 -11.19
C SER A 319 2.47 -4.01 -10.00
N LEU A 320 1.25 -4.01 -9.46
CA LEU A 320 0.97 -3.40 -8.16
C LEU A 320 1.28 -4.42 -7.06
N GLN A 321 2.11 -4.05 -6.08
CA GLN A 321 2.46 -4.90 -4.95
C GLN A 321 2.03 -4.26 -3.63
N LEU A 322 1.40 -5.06 -2.77
CA LEU A 322 1.18 -4.73 -1.36
C LEU A 322 2.14 -5.57 -0.54
N GLU A 323 3.09 -4.89 0.10
CA GLU A 323 4.22 -5.55 0.77
C GLU A 323 4.09 -5.50 2.29
N THR A 324 4.59 -6.55 2.93
CA THR A 324 4.84 -6.57 4.37
C THR A 324 6.21 -7.17 4.61
N ASN A 325 7.03 -6.56 5.47
CA ASN A 325 8.38 -7.03 5.76
C ASN A 325 9.24 -7.22 4.48
N ASN A 326 9.18 -6.25 3.56
CA ASN A 326 9.91 -6.24 2.28
C ASN A 326 9.63 -7.47 1.38
N SER A 327 8.41 -8.02 1.44
CA SER A 327 7.97 -9.11 0.59
C SER A 327 6.52 -8.90 0.14
N PRO A 328 6.18 -9.11 -1.15
CA PRO A 328 4.81 -8.99 -1.65
C PRO A 328 3.88 -9.98 -0.97
N ALA A 329 2.97 -9.47 -0.13
CA ALA A 329 1.88 -10.26 0.43
C ALA A 329 0.71 -10.37 -0.57
N MET A 330 0.52 -9.36 -1.42
CA MET A 330 -0.40 -9.40 -2.55
C MET A 330 0.28 -8.77 -3.77
N THR A 331 0.12 -9.39 -4.93
CA THR A 331 0.61 -8.89 -6.22
C THR A 331 -0.53 -8.85 -7.21
N ILE A 332 -0.68 -7.74 -7.95
CA ILE A 332 -1.56 -7.65 -9.11
C ILE A 332 -0.65 -7.43 -10.31
N LEU A 333 -0.55 -8.44 -11.17
CA LEU A 333 0.23 -8.33 -12.40
C LEU A 333 -0.39 -7.28 -13.32
N SER A 334 0.41 -6.67 -14.21
CA SER A 334 -0.11 -5.76 -15.24
C SER A 334 -1.12 -6.42 -16.19
N GLY A 335 -1.11 -7.76 -16.29
CA GLY A 335 -2.13 -8.56 -16.98
C GLY A 335 -3.43 -8.80 -16.19
N GLY A 336 -3.54 -8.28 -14.96
CA GLY A 336 -4.74 -8.34 -14.12
C GLY A 336 -4.84 -9.54 -13.16
N ASN A 337 -3.92 -10.52 -13.24
CA ASN A 337 -3.92 -11.64 -12.31
C ASN A 337 -3.53 -11.19 -10.90
N VAL A 338 -4.32 -11.61 -9.91
CA VAL A 338 -4.11 -11.30 -8.50
C VAL A 338 -3.48 -12.51 -7.79
N GLY A 339 -2.31 -12.32 -7.20
CA GLY A 339 -1.64 -13.27 -6.33
C GLY A 339 -1.76 -12.85 -4.87
N ILE A 340 -2.16 -13.78 -3.99
CA ILE A 340 -2.09 -13.63 -2.53
C ILE A 340 -1.01 -14.59 -2.03
N GLY A 341 0.06 -14.04 -1.46
CA GLY A 341 1.27 -14.78 -1.09
C GLY A 341 2.12 -15.25 -2.28
N SER A 342 1.77 -14.89 -3.51
CA SER A 342 2.51 -15.22 -4.73
C SER A 342 2.81 -13.96 -5.53
N SER A 343 4.06 -13.82 -6.00
CA SER A 343 4.48 -12.78 -6.93
C SER A 343 4.28 -13.16 -8.40
N SER A 344 3.92 -14.41 -8.67
CA SER A 344 3.79 -14.95 -10.03
C SER A 344 2.45 -15.71 -10.19
N PRO A 345 1.30 -15.04 -10.00
CA PRO A 345 -0.01 -15.69 -10.13
C PRO A 345 -0.26 -16.18 -11.56
N THR A 346 -0.61 -17.46 -11.69
CA THR A 346 -0.86 -18.10 -13.00
C THR A 346 -2.34 -18.09 -13.42
N TYR A 347 -3.23 -17.75 -12.49
CA TYR A 347 -4.67 -17.61 -12.69
C TYR A 347 -5.15 -16.23 -12.23
N GLY A 348 -6.37 -15.84 -12.63
CA GLY A 348 -6.95 -14.54 -12.29
C GLY A 348 -6.96 -14.24 -10.79
N LEU A 349 -7.12 -15.27 -9.96
CA LEU A 349 -6.82 -15.25 -8.53
C LEU A 349 -6.01 -16.51 -8.17
N ASP A 350 -4.79 -16.31 -7.68
CA ASP A 350 -3.87 -17.36 -7.23
C ASP A 350 -3.54 -17.14 -5.74
N VAL A 351 -3.84 -18.12 -4.89
CA VAL A 351 -3.62 -18.01 -3.44
C VAL A 351 -2.60 -19.07 -3.03
N TRP A 352 -1.42 -18.62 -2.62
CA TRP A 352 -0.38 -19.50 -2.10
C TRP A 352 -0.61 -19.76 -0.60
N GLY A 353 -1.55 -20.65 -0.31
CA GLY A 353 -1.98 -20.98 1.05
C GLY A 353 -3.45 -21.43 1.11
N THR A 354 -4.06 -21.35 2.29
CA THR A 354 -5.47 -21.73 2.50
C THR A 354 -6.41 -20.54 2.41
N GLY A 355 -7.43 -20.62 1.57
CA GLY A 355 -8.55 -19.66 1.54
C GLY A 355 -9.66 -20.05 2.52
N ARG A 356 -10.12 -19.12 3.36
CA ARG A 356 -11.29 -19.29 4.24
C ARG A 356 -12.43 -18.39 3.79
N PHE A 357 -13.54 -18.99 3.35
CA PHE A 357 -14.79 -18.27 3.07
C PHE A 357 -15.77 -18.50 4.23
N THR A 358 -16.24 -17.44 4.87
CA THR A 358 -17.25 -17.51 5.95
C THR A 358 -18.69 -17.43 5.45
N GLY A 359 -18.87 -17.14 4.16
CA GLY A 359 -20.13 -17.26 3.42
C GLY A 359 -20.01 -18.23 2.24
N ASN A 360 -20.98 -18.22 1.34
CA ASN A 360 -20.99 -19.10 0.16
C ASN A 360 -19.91 -18.68 -0.85
N LEU A 361 -19.17 -19.66 -1.39
CA LEU A 361 -18.38 -19.51 -2.60
C LEU A 361 -19.27 -19.80 -3.82
N ASN A 362 -19.81 -18.76 -4.45
CA ASN A 362 -20.62 -18.90 -5.66
C ASN A 362 -19.73 -19.00 -6.91
N LEU A 363 -19.66 -20.18 -7.52
CA LEU A 363 -19.04 -20.37 -8.82
C LEU A 363 -20.12 -20.29 -9.89
N THR A 364 -20.09 -19.23 -10.71
CA THR A 364 -21.02 -19.06 -11.83
C THR A 364 -20.33 -19.46 -13.14
N GLY A 365 -21.09 -20.00 -14.11
CA GLY A 365 -20.55 -20.60 -15.34
C GLY A 365 -20.04 -22.03 -15.15
N SER A 366 -19.20 -22.53 -16.07
CA SER A 366 -18.60 -23.88 -16.00
C SER A 366 -17.46 -24.01 -14.98
N GLY A 367 -17.48 -23.20 -13.91
CA GLY A 367 -16.45 -23.19 -12.86
C GLY A 367 -16.35 -24.55 -12.17
N ARG A 368 -15.16 -25.15 -12.17
CA ARG A 368 -14.88 -26.47 -11.59
C ARG A 368 -14.07 -26.31 -10.31
N LEU A 369 -14.58 -26.80 -9.18
CA LEU A 369 -13.76 -27.03 -7.97
C LEU A 369 -12.88 -28.25 -8.21
N VAL A 370 -11.59 -28.05 -8.46
CA VAL A 370 -10.61 -29.13 -8.55
C VAL A 370 -9.93 -29.28 -7.19
N TYR A 371 -10.28 -30.33 -6.46
CA TYR A 371 -9.55 -30.73 -5.26
C TYR A 371 -8.34 -31.57 -5.67
N ASN A 372 -7.14 -31.00 -5.61
CA ASN A 372 -5.89 -31.73 -5.81
C ASN A 372 -5.11 -31.79 -4.48
N SER A 373 -5.50 -32.70 -3.58
CA SER A 373 -4.77 -32.93 -2.34
C SER A 373 -3.94 -34.21 -2.43
N PRO A 374 -2.63 -34.20 -2.16
CA PRO A 374 -1.89 -35.42 -1.85
C PRO A 374 -2.38 -35.94 -0.49
N ALA A 375 -3.27 -36.93 -0.53
CA ALA A 375 -3.76 -37.76 0.57
C ALA A 375 -4.45 -37.08 1.79
N SER A 376 -5.63 -37.62 2.14
CA SER A 376 -6.20 -37.70 3.51
C SER A 376 -6.99 -36.54 4.16
N SER A 377 -7.73 -35.70 3.43
CA SER A 377 -8.72 -34.82 4.10
C SER A 377 -10.01 -34.64 3.28
N GLY A 378 -11.13 -35.12 3.82
CA GLY A 378 -12.43 -35.16 3.16
C GLY A 378 -12.99 -33.77 2.85
N GLY A 379 -13.33 -33.54 1.58
CA GLY A 379 -14.08 -32.37 1.13
C GLY A 379 -15.53 -32.74 0.84
N GLN A 380 -16.48 -31.95 1.35
CA GLN A 380 -17.86 -31.97 0.88
C GLN A 380 -17.91 -31.22 -0.45
N VAL A 381 -18.28 -31.91 -1.54
CA VAL A 381 -18.46 -31.31 -2.87
C VAL A 381 -19.94 -31.21 -3.15
N SER A 382 -20.49 -30.00 -3.10
CA SER A 382 -21.83 -29.69 -3.60
C SER A 382 -21.72 -28.73 -4.79
N SER A 383 -22.13 -29.17 -5.97
CA SER A 383 -22.10 -28.33 -7.18
C SER A 383 -23.31 -28.62 -8.06
N SER A 384 -23.86 -27.61 -8.72
CA SER A 384 -24.95 -27.78 -9.70
C SER A 384 -24.48 -28.36 -11.04
N GLY A 385 -23.17 -28.56 -11.22
CA GLY A 385 -22.55 -29.05 -12.45
C GLY A 385 -21.97 -30.46 -12.32
N SER A 386 -21.40 -30.94 -13.42
CA SER A 386 -20.66 -32.19 -13.42
C SER A 386 -19.32 -32.04 -12.72
N SER A 387 -18.92 -33.03 -11.93
CA SER A 387 -17.67 -33.00 -11.16
C SER A 387 -16.80 -34.20 -11.50
N VAL A 388 -15.52 -33.93 -11.81
CA VAL A 388 -14.48 -34.95 -11.97
C VAL A 388 -13.63 -34.98 -10.71
N VAL A 389 -13.68 -36.09 -9.99
CA VAL A 389 -12.92 -36.35 -8.77
C VAL A 389 -11.57 -36.99 -9.17
N SER A 390 -10.47 -36.41 -8.67
CA SER A 390 -9.10 -36.85 -8.91
C SER A 390 -8.39 -37.17 -7.60
N GLY A 391 -7.73 -38.33 -7.52
CA GLY A 391 -6.98 -38.76 -6.33
C GLY A 391 -6.95 -40.29 -6.19
N THR A 392 -5.94 -40.80 -5.50
CA THR A 392 -5.78 -42.23 -5.16
C THR A 392 -5.61 -42.32 -3.64
N GLY A 393 -6.36 -43.21 -2.98
CA GLY A 393 -6.44 -43.37 -1.53
C GLY A 393 -7.34 -42.36 -0.81
N VAL A 394 -8.21 -41.62 -1.49
CA VAL A 394 -9.02 -40.54 -0.87
C VAL A 394 -10.40 -41.06 -0.45
N SER A 395 -10.87 -40.61 0.72
CA SER A 395 -12.26 -40.84 1.18
C SER A 395 -13.10 -39.57 1.02
N TYR A 396 -14.21 -39.66 0.29
CA TYR A 396 -15.15 -38.56 0.06
C TYR A 396 -16.46 -38.78 0.82
N TYR A 397 -17.05 -37.71 1.35
CA TYR A 397 -18.28 -37.76 2.16
C TYR A 397 -19.30 -36.74 1.65
N GLY A 398 -20.56 -37.17 1.51
CA GLY A 398 -21.71 -36.29 1.28
C GLY A 398 -21.63 -35.49 -0.03
N ILE A 399 -21.53 -36.18 -1.15
CA ILE A 399 -21.48 -35.55 -2.48
C ILE A 399 -22.90 -35.39 -3.01
N LYS A 400 -23.30 -34.15 -3.35
CA LYS A 400 -24.59 -33.84 -4.02
C LYS A 400 -24.34 -33.03 -5.28
N LEU A 401 -24.77 -33.56 -6.42
CA LEU A 401 -24.52 -32.99 -7.74
C LEU A 401 -25.79 -33.05 -8.61
N ASP A 402 -26.01 -32.02 -9.42
CA ASP A 402 -27.07 -32.06 -10.43
C ASP A 402 -26.54 -32.54 -11.81
N GLY A 403 -25.21 -32.56 -11.99
CA GLY A 403 -24.50 -33.07 -13.18
C GLY A 403 -23.85 -34.44 -12.96
N TYR A 404 -23.06 -34.92 -13.95
CA TYR A 404 -22.41 -36.24 -13.86
C TYR A 404 -21.29 -36.26 -12.82
N MET A 405 -21.09 -37.41 -12.19
CA MET A 405 -19.87 -37.69 -11.42
C MET A 405 -18.92 -38.50 -12.26
N GLN A 406 -17.64 -38.13 -12.28
CA GLN A 406 -16.61 -38.94 -12.91
C GLN A 406 -15.38 -39.07 -12.01
N THR A 407 -14.78 -40.26 -11.93
CA THR A 407 -13.45 -40.43 -11.33
C THR A 407 -12.37 -40.38 -12.43
N SER A 408 -11.17 -39.93 -12.09
CA SER A 408 -10.04 -39.86 -13.04
C SER A 408 -9.49 -41.26 -13.33
N ILE A 409 -8.84 -41.45 -14.49
CA ILE A 409 -8.26 -42.75 -14.88
C ILE A 409 -7.25 -43.23 -13.83
N GLY A 410 -7.37 -44.48 -13.36
CA GLY A 410 -6.45 -45.09 -12.39
C GLY A 410 -6.62 -44.64 -10.93
N SER A 411 -7.67 -43.89 -10.61
CA SER A 411 -7.96 -43.40 -9.25
C SER A 411 -8.62 -44.49 -8.38
N THR A 412 -8.08 -44.80 -7.19
CA THR A 412 -8.74 -45.71 -6.22
C THR A 412 -9.21 -44.93 -5.00
N ASN A 413 -10.51 -44.83 -4.77
CA ASN A 413 -11.08 -43.99 -3.71
C ASN A 413 -12.20 -44.69 -2.95
N THR A 414 -12.53 -44.16 -1.78
CA THR A 414 -13.69 -44.55 -1.00
C THR A 414 -14.73 -43.42 -1.03
N PHE A 415 -15.98 -43.72 -1.34
CA PHE A 415 -17.07 -42.74 -1.38
C PHE A 415 -18.15 -43.08 -0.36
N TYR A 416 -18.59 -42.10 0.42
CA TYR A 416 -19.68 -42.22 1.38
C TYR A 416 -20.78 -41.22 1.04
N SER A 417 -21.95 -41.72 0.66
CA SER A 417 -23.14 -40.95 0.25
C SER A 417 -22.90 -40.08 -0.98
N ILE A 418 -23.32 -40.58 -2.14
CA ILE A 418 -23.34 -39.87 -3.41
C ILE A 418 -24.78 -39.65 -3.85
N TYR A 419 -25.11 -38.44 -4.25
CA TYR A 419 -26.34 -38.10 -4.95
C TYR A 419 -25.98 -37.33 -6.22
N THR A 420 -26.22 -37.92 -7.38
CA THR A 420 -26.14 -37.24 -8.67
C THR A 420 -27.46 -37.41 -9.44
N THR A 421 -28.02 -36.33 -9.97
CA THR A 421 -29.17 -36.40 -10.89
C THR A 421 -28.76 -36.69 -12.34
N ASN A 422 -27.50 -37.10 -12.56
CA ASN A 422 -26.97 -37.57 -13.84
C ASN A 422 -26.18 -38.88 -13.65
N SER A 423 -25.37 -39.27 -14.64
CA SER A 423 -24.59 -40.51 -14.59
C SER A 423 -23.41 -40.44 -13.60
N TYR A 424 -23.12 -41.55 -12.92
CA TYR A 424 -21.79 -41.80 -12.34
C TYR A 424 -20.93 -42.54 -13.36
N ARG A 425 -19.67 -42.13 -13.54
CA ARG A 425 -18.69 -42.74 -14.43
C ARG A 425 -17.37 -42.98 -13.72
N ASP A 426 -16.88 -44.19 -13.83
CA ASP A 426 -15.57 -44.55 -13.34
C ASP A 426 -14.50 -44.33 -14.42
N GLY A 427 -13.32 -43.86 -14.02
CA GLY A 427 -12.21 -43.62 -14.92
C GLY A 427 -11.50 -44.91 -15.30
N GLY A 428 -12.06 -45.70 -16.22
CA GLY A 428 -11.40 -46.78 -16.97
C GLY A 428 -10.84 -47.96 -16.14
N THR A 429 -9.81 -47.71 -15.31
CA THR A 429 -9.03 -48.69 -14.52
C THR A 429 -9.15 -48.50 -13.01
N ALA A 430 -10.10 -47.68 -12.56
CA ALA A 430 -10.25 -47.26 -11.18
C ALA A 430 -10.96 -48.30 -10.28
N ASN A 431 -10.37 -48.67 -9.15
CA ASN A 431 -10.96 -49.63 -8.19
C ASN A 431 -11.49 -48.89 -6.96
N ASN A 432 -12.72 -48.37 -7.06
CA ASN A 432 -13.36 -47.57 -6.00
C ASN A 432 -14.22 -48.43 -5.06
N THR A 433 -14.29 -48.00 -3.80
CA THR A 433 -15.23 -48.52 -2.80
C THR A 433 -16.31 -47.46 -2.57
N MET A 434 -17.59 -47.81 -2.69
CA MET A 434 -18.68 -46.83 -2.64
C MET A 434 -19.78 -47.28 -1.69
N TYR A 435 -20.27 -46.36 -0.86
CA TYR A 435 -21.36 -46.57 0.11
C TYR A 435 -22.47 -45.56 -0.16
N GLY A 436 -23.70 -46.00 -0.43
CA GLY A 436 -24.88 -45.15 -0.56
C GLY A 436 -24.86 -44.25 -1.80
N VAL A 437 -25.04 -44.82 -3.00
CA VAL A 437 -24.98 -44.07 -4.26
C VAL A 437 -26.36 -43.93 -4.88
N TYR A 438 -26.77 -42.71 -5.18
CA TYR A 438 -27.90 -42.39 -6.06
C TYR A 438 -27.35 -41.75 -7.34
N SER A 439 -27.60 -42.37 -8.49
CA SER A 439 -27.22 -41.82 -9.80
C SER A 439 -28.28 -42.14 -10.85
N ALA A 440 -28.73 -41.17 -11.63
CA ALA A 440 -29.70 -41.38 -12.70
C ALA A 440 -29.34 -40.46 -13.88
N PRO A 441 -29.09 -40.95 -15.12
CA PRO A 441 -29.67 -42.17 -15.63
C PRO A 441 -28.78 -43.43 -15.52
N SER A 442 -27.47 -43.32 -15.30
CA SER A 442 -26.62 -44.52 -15.39
C SER A 442 -25.50 -44.54 -14.37
N PHE A 443 -25.09 -45.75 -14.00
CA PHE A 443 -23.90 -45.98 -13.19
C PHE A 443 -22.91 -46.82 -14.02
N LEU A 444 -21.78 -46.23 -14.39
CA LEU A 444 -20.74 -46.84 -15.21
C LEU A 444 -19.50 -47.10 -14.35
N ALA A 445 -19.26 -48.35 -13.96
CA ALA A 445 -18.05 -48.79 -13.27
C ALA A 445 -17.19 -49.63 -14.21
N THR A 446 -16.05 -49.09 -14.63
CA THR A 446 -15.19 -49.71 -15.65
C THR A 446 -13.95 -50.37 -15.07
N GLY A 447 -13.50 -50.00 -13.87
CA GLY A 447 -12.36 -50.67 -13.26
C GLY A 447 -12.66 -52.09 -12.78
N SER A 448 -11.60 -52.88 -12.67
CA SER A 448 -11.66 -54.35 -12.55
C SER A 448 -12.08 -54.88 -11.16
N SER A 449 -12.17 -54.04 -10.12
CA SER A 449 -12.47 -54.46 -8.74
C SER A 449 -13.18 -53.36 -7.93
N ASN A 450 -14.26 -52.80 -8.47
CA ASN A 450 -15.10 -51.85 -7.75
C ASN A 450 -15.96 -52.56 -6.69
N LYS A 451 -16.02 -52.00 -5.47
CA LYS A 451 -16.86 -52.51 -4.36
C LYS A 451 -18.01 -51.56 -4.08
N LEU A 452 -19.24 -52.04 -4.19
CA LEU A 452 -20.43 -51.19 -4.20
C LEU A 452 -21.42 -51.61 -3.12
N TYR A 453 -21.72 -50.70 -2.19
CA TYR A 453 -22.62 -50.91 -1.07
C TYR A 453 -23.81 -49.94 -1.16
N GLY A 454 -25.03 -50.45 -1.38
CA GLY A 454 -26.25 -49.64 -1.40
C GLY A 454 -26.34 -48.64 -2.56
N ILE A 455 -26.66 -49.11 -3.76
CA ILE A 455 -26.72 -48.29 -4.98
C ILE A 455 -28.10 -48.28 -5.59
N TYR A 456 -28.58 -47.09 -5.93
CA TYR A 456 -29.72 -46.84 -6.82
C TYR A 456 -29.21 -46.25 -8.14
N SER A 457 -29.49 -46.93 -9.25
CA SER A 457 -29.34 -46.38 -10.59
C SER A 457 -30.50 -46.78 -11.51
N ASN A 458 -30.92 -45.87 -12.40
CA ASN A 458 -32.06 -46.07 -13.30
C ASN A 458 -31.83 -45.35 -14.64
N PRO A 459 -31.80 -46.00 -15.83
CA PRO A 459 -32.25 -47.37 -16.08
C PRO A 459 -31.18 -48.46 -16.17
N SER A 460 -29.87 -48.19 -16.06
CA SER A 460 -28.86 -49.25 -16.24
C SER A 460 -27.53 -49.02 -15.52
N MET A 461 -27.02 -50.09 -14.90
CA MET A 461 -25.60 -50.26 -14.60
C MET A 461 -24.93 -50.93 -15.81
N SER A 462 -23.88 -50.31 -16.36
CA SER A 462 -23.05 -50.92 -17.41
C SER A 462 -21.61 -50.95 -16.92
N GLY A 463 -20.92 -52.09 -16.98
CA GLY A 463 -19.53 -52.20 -16.50
C GLY A 463 -18.71 -53.19 -17.33
N ALA A 464 -17.43 -52.89 -17.50
CA ALA A 464 -16.47 -53.68 -18.29
C ALA A 464 -15.60 -54.62 -17.42
N GLY A 465 -15.97 -54.86 -16.15
CA GLY A 465 -15.20 -55.65 -15.19
C GLY A 465 -16.07 -56.31 -14.10
N THR A 466 -15.43 -57.07 -13.20
CA THR A 466 -16.10 -57.72 -12.05
C THR A 466 -16.53 -56.65 -11.05
N VAL A 467 -17.84 -56.46 -10.89
CA VAL A 467 -18.43 -55.51 -9.94
C VAL A 467 -19.14 -56.29 -8.83
N ASP A 468 -18.63 -56.21 -7.61
CA ASP A 468 -19.28 -56.81 -6.44
C ASP A 468 -20.35 -55.86 -5.91
N VAL A 469 -21.62 -56.18 -6.19
CA VAL A 469 -22.78 -55.43 -5.72
C VAL A 469 -23.30 -56.05 -4.44
N TYR A 470 -23.13 -55.35 -3.32
CA TYR A 470 -23.71 -55.71 -2.03
C TYR A 470 -25.07 -54.99 -1.91
N SER A 471 -26.16 -55.70 -2.26
CA SER A 471 -27.51 -55.14 -2.33
C SER A 471 -28.05 -54.71 -0.96
N GLY A 472 -28.59 -53.49 -0.89
CA GLY A 472 -29.36 -52.96 0.23
C GLY A 472 -29.70 -51.49 0.02
N ILE A 473 -30.73 -51.20 -0.79
CA ILE A 473 -31.32 -49.86 -0.81
C ILE A 473 -32.24 -49.77 0.42
N PHE A 474 -31.88 -48.92 1.38
CA PHE A 474 -32.76 -48.59 2.50
C PHE A 474 -33.67 -47.44 2.07
N MET A 475 -34.93 -47.75 1.79
CA MET A 475 -35.99 -46.73 1.80
C MET A 475 -36.97 -47.09 2.91
N GLY A 476 -36.99 -46.29 3.98
CA GLY A 476 -38.03 -46.34 5.01
C GLY A 476 -38.07 -47.59 5.90
N GLY A 477 -37.00 -48.40 5.92
CA GLY A 477 -36.84 -49.56 6.83
C GLY A 477 -37.09 -50.93 6.20
N ASN A 478 -37.65 -51.01 4.98
CA ASN A 478 -37.86 -52.27 4.26
C ASN A 478 -36.74 -52.51 3.22
N VAL A 479 -36.30 -53.77 3.06
CA VAL A 479 -35.30 -54.23 2.08
C VAL A 479 -35.99 -55.03 0.98
N GLY A 480 -35.96 -54.51 -0.25
CA GLY A 480 -36.43 -55.21 -1.45
C GLY A 480 -35.28 -55.84 -2.24
N ILE A 481 -35.36 -57.13 -2.55
CA ILE A 481 -34.42 -57.83 -3.45
C ILE A 481 -35.22 -58.29 -4.68
N GLY A 482 -34.95 -57.70 -5.85
CA GLY A 482 -35.72 -57.98 -7.09
C GLY A 482 -37.07 -57.26 -7.20
N THR A 483 -37.38 -56.34 -6.29
CA THR A 483 -38.61 -55.51 -6.28
C THR A 483 -38.34 -54.12 -5.73
N THR A 484 -38.97 -53.11 -6.31
CA THR A 484 -38.84 -51.69 -5.91
C THR A 484 -39.94 -51.22 -4.95
N SER A 485 -40.89 -52.10 -4.58
CA SER A 485 -41.96 -51.80 -3.62
C SER A 485 -42.07 -52.93 -2.58
N PRO A 486 -41.15 -53.01 -1.62
CA PRO A 486 -41.14 -54.06 -0.62
C PRO A 486 -42.34 -53.92 0.35
N GLY A 487 -43.26 -54.89 0.33
CA GLY A 487 -44.46 -54.90 1.18
C GLY A 487 -44.22 -55.30 2.65
N ARG A 488 -42.98 -55.68 3.00
CA ARG A 488 -42.52 -56.09 4.33
C ARG A 488 -41.05 -55.73 4.53
N LEU A 489 -40.56 -55.82 5.77
CA LEU A 489 -39.18 -55.50 6.16
C LEU A 489 -38.12 -56.18 5.28
N LEU A 490 -38.37 -57.41 4.82
CA LEU A 490 -37.60 -58.09 3.78
C LEU A 490 -38.56 -58.66 2.73
N HIS A 491 -38.45 -58.21 1.48
CA HIS A 491 -39.24 -58.72 0.36
C HIS A 491 -38.30 -59.16 -0.77
N VAL A 492 -38.21 -60.47 -1.00
CA VAL A 492 -37.44 -61.05 -2.11
C VAL A 492 -38.43 -61.47 -3.21
N ASN A 493 -38.34 -60.84 -4.37
CA ASN A 493 -39.11 -61.20 -5.56
C ASN A 493 -38.30 -62.20 -6.41
N GLY A 494 -38.34 -63.46 -5.98
CA GLY A 494 -37.56 -64.55 -6.54
C GLY A 494 -37.16 -65.57 -5.45
N PRO A 495 -36.57 -66.72 -5.82
CA PRO A 495 -36.09 -67.69 -4.85
C PRO A 495 -34.92 -67.14 -4.02
N MET A 496 -35.00 -67.30 -2.70
CA MET A 496 -33.90 -66.99 -1.78
C MET A 496 -33.07 -68.24 -1.51
N ARG A 497 -31.74 -68.15 -1.64
CA ARG A 497 -30.82 -69.19 -1.18
C ARG A 497 -30.41 -68.89 0.26
N VAL A 498 -30.77 -69.78 1.18
CA VAL A 498 -30.29 -69.79 2.57
C VAL A 498 -29.33 -70.98 2.71
N THR A 499 -28.05 -70.70 2.94
CA THR A 499 -27.03 -71.76 3.04
C THR A 499 -27.28 -72.61 4.27
N ALA A 500 -27.14 -73.93 4.13
CA ALA A 500 -27.27 -74.85 5.26
C ALA A 500 -26.10 -74.68 6.24
N SER A 501 -26.42 -74.60 7.53
CA SER A 501 -25.42 -74.51 8.61
C SER A 501 -25.93 -75.22 9.87
N ALA A 502 -25.03 -75.49 10.81
CA ALA A 502 -25.45 -75.92 12.14
C ALA A 502 -26.35 -74.86 12.76
N LEU A 503 -27.41 -75.30 13.45
CA LEU A 503 -28.32 -74.39 14.13
C LEU A 503 -27.57 -73.62 15.23
N PRO A 504 -27.87 -72.31 15.43
CA PRO A 504 -27.24 -71.52 16.46
C PRO A 504 -27.60 -72.04 17.86
N GLY A 505 -26.63 -72.00 18.78
CA GLY A 505 -26.81 -72.44 20.17
C GLY A 505 -27.71 -71.51 21.01
N THR A 506 -28.00 -70.30 20.53
CA THR A 506 -28.85 -69.30 21.19
C THR A 506 -29.87 -68.71 20.18
N PRO A 507 -30.87 -69.49 19.76
CA PRO A 507 -31.88 -69.02 18.80
C PRO A 507 -32.89 -68.07 19.45
N ALA A 508 -33.47 -67.16 18.66
CA ALA A 508 -34.58 -66.31 19.04
C ALA A 508 -35.87 -66.74 18.32
N THR A 509 -37.04 -66.47 18.92
CA THR A 509 -38.33 -66.76 18.29
C THR A 509 -38.41 -66.08 16.93
N GLY A 510 -38.71 -66.85 15.88
CA GLY A 510 -38.80 -66.36 14.51
C GLY A 510 -37.51 -66.48 13.70
N ASP A 511 -36.41 -66.97 14.28
CA ASP A 511 -35.22 -67.33 13.50
C ASP A 511 -35.58 -68.42 12.48
N ILE A 512 -35.11 -68.25 11.24
CA ILE A 512 -35.29 -69.20 10.14
C ILE A 512 -33.90 -69.65 9.68
N ALA A 513 -33.66 -70.95 9.64
CA ALA A 513 -32.38 -71.53 9.23
C ALA A 513 -32.58 -72.81 8.40
N VAL A 514 -31.58 -73.17 7.61
CA VAL A 514 -31.51 -74.49 6.96
C VAL A 514 -30.52 -75.33 7.77
N ASP A 515 -31.02 -76.35 8.45
CA ASP A 515 -30.22 -77.13 9.40
C ASP A 515 -29.35 -78.17 8.69
N SER A 516 -28.04 -77.95 8.66
CA SER A 516 -27.09 -78.91 8.06
C SER A 516 -26.98 -80.22 8.83
N GLY A 517 -27.37 -80.25 10.11
CA GLY A 517 -27.40 -81.45 10.95
C GLY A 517 -28.63 -82.33 10.77
N ASP A 518 -29.67 -81.83 10.09
CA ASP A 518 -30.93 -82.54 9.84
C ASP A 518 -31.30 -82.47 8.35
N ALA A 519 -30.41 -83.01 7.52
CA ALA A 519 -30.60 -83.18 6.07
C ALA A 519 -30.99 -81.89 5.32
N ASN A 520 -30.48 -80.73 5.74
CA ASN A 520 -30.74 -79.43 5.14
C ASN A 520 -32.24 -79.06 5.12
N LYS A 521 -33.00 -79.48 6.14
CA LYS A 521 -34.40 -79.07 6.29
C LYS A 521 -34.48 -77.59 6.65
N LEU A 522 -35.48 -76.91 6.08
CA LEU A 522 -35.87 -75.58 6.54
C LEU A 522 -36.49 -75.70 7.93
N LYS A 523 -35.97 -74.93 8.87
CA LYS A 523 -36.46 -74.87 10.24
C LYS A 523 -36.78 -73.43 10.66
N TRP A 524 -37.71 -73.31 11.60
CA TRP A 524 -37.99 -72.07 12.31
C TRP A 524 -37.99 -72.32 13.81
N TYR A 525 -37.51 -71.35 14.60
CA TYR A 525 -37.52 -71.44 16.05
C TYR A 525 -38.79 -70.80 16.62
N ASP A 526 -39.56 -71.57 17.40
CA ASP A 526 -40.88 -71.13 17.91
C ASP A 526 -40.82 -70.42 19.27
N GLY A 527 -39.62 -70.29 19.86
CA GLY A 527 -39.40 -69.79 21.22
C GLY A 527 -39.15 -70.90 22.25
N SER A 528 -39.39 -72.16 21.89
CA SER A 528 -39.16 -73.33 22.72
C SER A 528 -38.22 -74.35 22.06
N GLY A 529 -38.27 -74.47 20.74
CA GLY A 529 -37.50 -75.44 19.96
C GLY A 529 -37.47 -75.12 18.47
N TRP A 530 -36.58 -75.83 17.76
CA TRP A 530 -36.48 -75.78 16.30
C TRP A 530 -37.49 -76.73 15.65
N GLN A 531 -38.39 -76.17 14.85
CA GLN A 531 -39.44 -76.91 14.15
C GLN A 531 -39.07 -77.10 12.68
N ALA A 532 -39.28 -78.29 12.13
CA ALA A 532 -39.10 -78.55 10.70
C ALA A 532 -40.35 -78.08 9.92
N ALA A 533 -40.13 -77.32 8.85
CA ALA A 533 -41.20 -76.95 7.93
C ALA A 533 -41.46 -78.10 6.92
N GLY A 534 -42.66 -78.70 6.94
CA GLY A 534 -43.16 -79.59 5.87
C GLY A 534 -43.19 -81.12 6.11
N GLY A 535 -43.64 -81.62 7.27
CA GLY A 535 -43.85 -83.07 7.51
C GLY A 535 -45.22 -83.61 7.04
N SER A 536 -45.23 -84.79 6.43
CA SER A 536 -46.37 -85.46 5.75
C SER A 536 -47.44 -86.10 6.67
N GLY A 537 -48.74 -85.82 6.41
CA GLY A 537 -49.90 -86.74 6.55
C GLY A 537 -50.43 -87.10 7.96
N GLY A 538 -51.57 -86.54 8.37
CA GLY A 538 -52.21 -86.75 9.70
C GLY A 538 -53.22 -87.89 9.83
N GLY A 539 -52.91 -89.14 9.43
CA GLY A 539 -53.76 -90.33 9.65
C GLY A 539 -53.41 -91.16 10.90
N ARG A 540 -54.35 -91.97 11.43
CA ARG A 540 -54.11 -92.81 12.62
C ARG A 540 -53.12 -93.95 12.35
N THR A 541 -52.26 -94.22 13.33
CA THR A 541 -51.23 -95.27 13.26
C THR A 541 -51.46 -96.46 14.19
N SER A 542 -52.46 -96.40 15.10
CA SER A 542 -52.80 -97.46 16.07
C SER A 542 -54.25 -97.39 16.57
N CYS A 543 -54.75 -98.49 17.17
CA CYS A 543 -56.12 -98.62 17.70
C CYS A 543 -56.17 -98.98 19.21
N PRO A 544 -57.25 -98.58 19.93
CA PRO A 544 -57.49 -99.01 21.31
C PRO A 544 -57.63 -100.53 21.46
N ALA A 545 -57.38 -101.05 22.67
CA ALA A 545 -57.53 -102.49 22.95
C ALA A 545 -58.96 -102.98 22.65
N GLY A 546 -59.08 -104.12 21.98
CA GLY A 546 -60.36 -104.65 21.51
C GLY A 546 -60.85 -104.08 20.17
N PHE A 547 -60.02 -103.26 19.49
CA PHE A 547 -60.27 -102.73 18.16
C PHE A 547 -59.15 -103.10 17.19
N SER A 548 -59.52 -103.36 15.94
CA SER A 548 -58.62 -103.64 14.83
C SER A 548 -58.48 -102.42 13.92
N LEU A 549 -57.25 -102.14 13.48
CA LEU A 549 -56.97 -101.08 12.50
C LEU A 549 -57.35 -101.57 11.09
N VAL A 550 -58.25 -100.84 10.44
CA VAL A 550 -58.69 -101.07 9.07
C VAL A 550 -58.10 -99.96 8.19
N GLY A 551 -57.38 -100.34 7.13
CA GLY A 551 -56.63 -99.43 6.25
C GLY A 551 -55.11 -99.40 6.50
N THR A 552 -54.39 -98.57 5.75
CA THR A 552 -52.93 -98.42 5.89
C THR A 552 -52.59 -97.45 7.01
N SER A 553 -51.75 -97.87 7.97
CA SER A 553 -51.28 -97.04 9.09
C SER A 553 -50.73 -95.68 8.62
N GLY A 554 -51.22 -94.58 9.21
CA GLY A 554 -50.81 -93.20 8.87
C GLY A 554 -51.54 -92.57 7.69
N SER A 555 -52.41 -93.32 6.98
CA SER A 555 -53.25 -92.77 5.91
C SER A 555 -54.53 -92.13 6.44
N MET A 556 -55.07 -91.15 5.70
CA MET A 556 -56.34 -90.48 6.02
C MET A 556 -57.59 -91.40 5.95
N GLU A 557 -57.42 -92.62 5.46
CA GLU A 557 -58.49 -93.63 5.33
C GLU A 557 -58.44 -94.68 6.46
N ALA A 558 -57.44 -94.62 7.35
CA ALA A 558 -57.30 -95.58 8.44
C ALA A 558 -58.26 -95.28 9.60
N TYR A 559 -58.98 -96.31 10.06
CA TYR A 559 -59.90 -96.22 11.20
C TYR A 559 -59.87 -97.51 12.03
N CYS A 560 -60.44 -97.46 13.23
CA CYS A 560 -60.50 -98.58 14.16
C CYS A 560 -61.92 -99.13 14.23
N ILE A 561 -62.10 -100.45 14.21
CA ILE A 561 -63.39 -101.14 14.41
C ILE A 561 -63.27 -102.18 15.53
N SER A 562 -64.31 -102.35 16.36
CA SER A 562 -64.29 -103.34 17.42
C SER A 562 -64.16 -104.75 16.85
N THR A 563 -63.25 -105.53 17.42
CA THR A 563 -62.83 -106.84 16.88
C THR A 563 -63.94 -107.89 16.99
N ASN A 564 -64.85 -107.75 17.97
CA ASN A 564 -66.00 -108.62 18.18
C ASN A 564 -67.32 -107.81 18.11
N GLU A 565 -68.40 -108.49 17.73
CA GLU A 565 -69.77 -107.99 17.73
C GLU A 565 -70.35 -108.02 19.15
N GLU A 566 -71.13 -106.99 19.51
CA GLU A 566 -71.83 -106.90 20.79
C GLU A 566 -73.35 -106.87 20.55
N THR A 567 -74.09 -107.79 21.18
CA THR A 567 -75.56 -107.87 21.08
C THR A 567 -76.22 -106.68 21.79
N SER A 568 -77.12 -105.99 21.08
CA SER A 568 -77.87 -104.86 21.60
C SER A 568 -79.37 -105.09 21.44
N ALA A 569 -80.12 -104.95 22.54
CA ALA A 569 -81.56 -105.21 22.56
C ALA A 569 -82.38 -104.25 21.66
N THR A 570 -81.84 -103.06 21.39
CA THR A 570 -82.40 -102.05 20.49
C THR A 570 -81.25 -101.34 19.78
N TRP A 571 -81.54 -100.62 18.69
CA TRP A 571 -80.53 -99.78 18.04
C TRP A 571 -79.98 -98.68 18.97
N LEU A 572 -80.82 -98.06 19.79
CA LEU A 572 -80.40 -97.00 20.71
C LEU A 572 -79.41 -97.51 21.77
N ASN A 573 -79.58 -98.77 22.22
CA ASN A 573 -78.61 -99.42 23.09
C ASN A 573 -77.26 -99.62 22.39
N ALA A 574 -77.27 -99.98 21.10
CA ALA A 574 -76.06 -100.15 20.31
C ALA A 574 -75.25 -98.84 20.19
N VAL A 575 -75.93 -97.72 19.92
CA VAL A 575 -75.31 -96.38 19.92
C VAL A 575 -74.69 -96.05 21.26
N THR A 576 -75.48 -96.25 22.33
CA THR A 576 -75.08 -95.91 23.69
C THR A 576 -73.89 -96.76 24.15
N ASN A 577 -73.88 -98.04 23.78
CA ASN A 577 -72.77 -98.96 24.05
C ASN A 577 -71.47 -98.48 23.40
N CYS A 578 -71.54 -97.96 22.17
CA CYS A 578 -70.38 -97.39 21.49
C CYS A 578 -69.93 -96.05 22.08
N SER A 579 -70.85 -95.13 22.36
CA SER A 579 -70.50 -93.83 22.94
C SER A 579 -69.88 -93.94 24.33
N ASN A 580 -70.17 -95.02 25.07
CA ASN A 580 -69.63 -95.27 26.40
C ASN A 580 -68.26 -95.99 26.42
N LYS A 581 -67.68 -96.32 25.26
CA LYS A 581 -66.29 -96.83 25.19
C LYS A 581 -65.30 -95.70 25.53
N THR A 582 -64.05 -96.05 25.87
CA THR A 582 -62.98 -95.08 26.13
C THR A 582 -61.78 -95.38 25.21
N PRO A 583 -61.45 -94.52 24.23
CA PRO A 583 -62.14 -93.27 23.86
C PRO A 583 -63.59 -93.51 23.39
N ALA A 584 -64.42 -92.45 23.34
CA ALA A 584 -65.84 -92.54 22.96
C ALA A 584 -66.00 -92.90 21.47
N ALA A 585 -66.63 -94.05 21.21
CA ALA A 585 -66.81 -94.59 19.86
C ALA A 585 -68.16 -94.19 19.28
N ARG A 586 -68.36 -94.47 18.00
CA ARG A 586 -69.70 -94.46 17.38
C ARG A 586 -70.00 -95.80 16.75
N LEU A 587 -71.26 -96.05 16.39
CA LEU A 587 -71.56 -97.15 15.48
C LEU A 587 -70.76 -96.97 14.17
N CYS A 588 -70.24 -98.07 13.65
CA CYS A 588 -69.55 -98.10 12.37
C CYS A 588 -70.52 -97.70 11.25
N SER A 589 -70.13 -96.76 10.38
CA SER A 589 -70.99 -96.45 9.23
C SER A 589 -71.09 -97.69 8.35
N ALA A 590 -72.16 -97.81 7.57
CA ALA A 590 -72.34 -98.94 6.66
C ALA A 590 -71.13 -99.14 5.73
N SER A 591 -70.55 -98.06 5.22
CA SER A 591 -69.33 -98.10 4.41
C SER A 591 -68.11 -98.62 5.17
N GLU A 592 -67.93 -98.23 6.43
CA GLU A 592 -66.83 -98.70 7.28
C GLU A 592 -67.03 -100.17 7.68
N TRP A 593 -68.27 -100.57 7.91
CA TRP A 593 -68.61 -101.94 8.24
C TRP A 593 -68.40 -102.88 7.03
N VAL A 594 -68.88 -102.50 5.84
CA VAL A 594 -68.67 -103.27 4.59
C VAL A 594 -67.19 -103.39 4.26
N HIS A 595 -66.44 -102.29 4.35
CA HIS A 595 -65.00 -102.31 4.09
C HIS A 595 -64.25 -103.23 5.07
N ALA A 596 -64.64 -103.24 6.34
CA ALA A 596 -64.11 -104.17 7.32
C ALA A 596 -64.55 -105.62 7.04
N CYS A 597 -65.80 -105.86 6.64
CA CYS A 597 -66.37 -107.19 6.42
C CYS A 597 -65.67 -107.94 5.28
N VAL A 598 -65.48 -107.26 4.13
CA VAL A 598 -64.84 -107.86 2.94
C VAL A 598 -63.42 -108.36 3.24
N LYS A 599 -62.74 -107.77 4.22
CA LYS A 599 -61.37 -108.09 4.61
C LYS A 599 -61.25 -108.51 6.08
N ALA A 600 -62.33 -109.06 6.66
CA ALA A 600 -62.40 -109.35 8.09
C ALA A 600 -61.24 -110.23 8.57
N GLY A 601 -60.88 -111.25 7.79
CA GLY A 601 -59.74 -112.14 8.07
C GLY A 601 -58.37 -111.44 8.07
N THR A 602 -58.17 -110.41 7.24
CA THR A 602 -56.93 -109.62 7.19
C THR A 602 -56.78 -108.72 8.42
N TYR A 603 -57.89 -108.22 8.95
CA TYR A 603 -57.90 -107.30 10.10
C TYR A 603 -58.20 -108.01 11.43
N GLY A 604 -58.25 -109.34 11.45
CA GLY A 604 -58.50 -110.14 12.64
C GLY A 604 -59.91 -109.99 13.22
N ILE A 605 -60.88 -109.63 12.40
CA ILE A 605 -62.28 -109.40 12.78
C ILE A 605 -63.06 -110.69 12.49
N SER A 606 -63.80 -111.21 13.48
CA SER A 606 -64.57 -112.46 13.38
C SER A 606 -66.08 -112.19 13.35
N ASN A 607 -66.93 -113.15 12.95
CA ASN A 607 -68.40 -113.07 13.04
C ASN A 607 -69.05 -111.86 12.34
N MET A 608 -68.49 -111.38 11.22
CA MET A 608 -69.09 -110.28 10.46
C MET A 608 -70.30 -110.71 9.61
N THR A 609 -70.57 -112.02 9.46
CA THR A 609 -71.70 -112.53 8.66
C THR A 609 -72.44 -113.64 9.36
N GLY A 610 -73.71 -113.86 8.99
CA GLY A 610 -74.57 -114.92 9.53
C GLY A 610 -75.66 -114.44 10.49
N ASN A 611 -75.64 -113.16 10.87
CA ASN A 611 -76.67 -112.47 11.65
C ASN A 611 -76.74 -111.00 11.19
N TRP A 612 -77.77 -110.27 11.63
CA TRP A 612 -77.88 -108.82 11.38
C TRP A 612 -77.09 -108.02 12.42
N GLU A 613 -76.31 -107.04 11.96
CA GLU A 613 -75.57 -106.05 12.77
C GLU A 613 -76.07 -104.62 12.49
N TRP A 614 -76.30 -103.82 13.54
CA TRP A 614 -76.62 -102.39 13.45
C TRP A 614 -75.41 -101.56 12.98
N VAL A 615 -75.58 -100.73 11.95
CA VAL A 615 -74.53 -99.85 11.41
C VAL A 615 -74.92 -98.36 11.40
N ALA A 616 -76.19 -98.03 11.18
CA ALA A 616 -76.66 -96.65 11.16
C ALA A 616 -78.16 -96.54 11.48
N ASP A 617 -78.65 -95.32 11.73
CA ASP A 617 -80.08 -95.02 11.88
C ASP A 617 -80.56 -94.14 10.73
N LEU A 618 -81.79 -94.40 10.28
CA LEU A 618 -82.49 -93.65 9.24
C LEU A 618 -83.77 -92.97 9.74
N GLY A 619 -84.03 -92.98 11.06
CA GLY A 619 -85.10 -92.23 11.72
C GLY A 619 -85.92 -93.05 12.70
N VAL A 620 -87.01 -92.44 13.21
CA VAL A 620 -87.75 -92.81 14.44
C VAL A 620 -88.36 -94.23 14.53
N SER A 621 -88.18 -95.11 13.54
CA SER A 621 -88.80 -96.44 13.55
C SER A 621 -87.93 -97.56 12.97
N ASN A 622 -86.98 -97.27 12.08
CA ASN A 622 -86.19 -98.29 11.38
C ASN A 622 -84.69 -97.94 11.39
N GLY A 623 -83.85 -98.92 11.74
CA GLY A 623 -82.39 -98.81 11.67
C GLY A 623 -81.83 -99.60 10.48
N GLU A 624 -80.60 -99.27 10.11
CA GLU A 624 -79.85 -99.94 9.05
C GLU A 624 -79.08 -101.13 9.64
N VAL A 625 -79.27 -102.31 9.03
CA VAL A 625 -78.53 -103.51 9.39
C VAL A 625 -77.80 -104.15 8.22
N MET A 626 -76.67 -104.77 8.53
CA MET A 626 -75.81 -105.47 7.58
C MET A 626 -75.54 -106.92 8.04
N GLY A 627 -75.17 -107.82 7.12
CA GLY A 627 -74.43 -109.04 7.47
C GLY A 627 -75.20 -110.37 7.52
N ASN A 628 -76.51 -110.40 7.33
CA ASN A 628 -77.31 -111.63 7.56
C ASN A 628 -76.87 -112.84 6.75
N SER A 629 -76.70 -112.69 5.42
CA SER A 629 -76.23 -113.78 4.55
C SER A 629 -74.86 -113.52 3.90
N GLY A 630 -74.25 -112.35 4.14
CA GLY A 630 -73.03 -111.90 3.49
C GLY A 630 -72.70 -110.43 3.78
N CYS A 631 -71.50 -109.98 3.42
CA CYS A 631 -71.02 -108.60 3.64
C CYS A 631 -71.79 -107.52 2.87
N ASP A 632 -72.55 -107.92 1.86
CA ASP A 632 -73.42 -107.11 1.02
C ASP A 632 -74.91 -107.26 1.38
N SER A 633 -75.23 -108.10 2.37
CA SER A 633 -76.60 -108.30 2.86
C SER A 633 -77.02 -107.08 3.65
N PHE A 634 -78.02 -106.34 3.14
CA PHE A 634 -78.48 -105.06 3.67
C PHE A 634 -79.99 -105.06 3.83
N SER A 635 -80.50 -104.50 4.93
CA SER A 635 -81.94 -104.30 5.14
C SER A 635 -82.23 -103.17 6.13
N TYR A 636 -83.49 -102.73 6.13
CA TYR A 636 -84.05 -101.85 7.16
C TYR A 636 -84.96 -102.65 8.08
N ASN A 637 -84.64 -102.66 9.36
CA ASN A 637 -85.43 -103.37 10.36
C ASN A 637 -85.85 -102.45 11.50
N GLY A 638 -86.93 -102.81 12.20
CA GLY A 638 -87.46 -101.99 13.30
C GLY A 638 -86.42 -101.79 14.41
N VAL A 639 -86.25 -100.58 14.93
CA VAL A 639 -85.20 -100.28 15.94
C VAL A 639 -85.40 -100.99 17.29
N THR A 640 -86.52 -101.69 17.46
CA THR A 640 -86.91 -102.43 18.67
C THR A 640 -86.57 -103.93 18.64
N VAL A 641 -85.96 -104.43 17.56
CA VAL A 641 -85.44 -105.82 17.52
C VAL A 641 -83.99 -105.90 17.98
N SER A 642 -83.63 -107.06 18.52
CA SER A 642 -82.29 -107.35 19.01
C SER A 642 -81.39 -107.82 17.86
N TYR A 643 -80.31 -107.09 17.62
CA TYR A 643 -79.26 -107.39 16.66
C TYR A 643 -77.91 -107.05 17.28
N GLY A 644 -76.80 -107.56 16.72
CA GLY A 644 -75.49 -107.14 17.20
C GLY A 644 -75.03 -105.83 16.60
N SER A 645 -73.84 -105.39 16.98
CA SER A 645 -73.31 -104.08 16.62
C SER A 645 -71.81 -104.00 16.85
N ARG A 646 -71.15 -103.11 16.12
CA ARG A 646 -69.73 -102.79 16.29
C ARG A 646 -69.48 -101.30 16.35
N CYS A 647 -68.43 -100.96 17.07
CA CYS A 647 -68.03 -99.59 17.33
C CYS A 647 -66.82 -99.20 16.50
N CYS A 648 -66.77 -97.96 16.01
CA CYS A 648 -65.71 -97.43 15.17
C CYS A 648 -65.19 -96.06 15.63
N PHE A 649 -63.92 -95.78 15.31
CA PHE A 649 -63.24 -94.50 15.49
C PHE A 649 -62.42 -94.13 14.27
N ARG A 650 -62.45 -92.87 13.85
CA ARG A 650 -61.49 -92.32 12.87
C ARG A 650 -60.37 -91.59 13.53
#